data_AF-A0A446BVZ7-F1
#
_entry.id   AF-A0A446BVZ7-F1
#
_cell.length_a   1.000
_cell.length_b   1.000
_cell.length_c   1.000
_cell.angle_alpha   90.00
_cell.angle_beta   90.00
_cell.angle_gamma   90.00
#
_symmetry.space_group_name_H-M   'P 1'
#
loop_
_entity.id
_entity.type
_entity.pdbx_description
1 polymer ?
#
loop_
_entity_poly.entity_id
_entity_poly.type
_entity_poly.pdbx_seq_one_letter_code
_entity_poly.pdbx_strand_id
1 'polypeptide(L)'
;MPASRKSRATGPPPPSTTLVLDNGADTIKAGFVAGDKADDAPRIIPNCLARDRHRKTYVGSELEKCRDFGEMAFRRPVEKGFIVNWEAQKEIWDREFFDENAPQKCDPSEARLVLAEQPNGLPALQTHCDQMVFEEFGFASYYRGIGPSFNAYRDIQAIFHTPRTPDTPVDVPAEVILLIDSGYSHTTVTPILQGRPLHPAIRRLDVGGKFMTNYLTRLLSVRHFDMRNETFIANEMKEAVCYVSLDFKGDLEKTWKGTRGERRQDFVSGAGIAKDYVLPDSHTTFHGVVRDYDPGGASSRGRKAAVSTEDVLTLRNERFVVPELLFNPSDVGLSQPGLADLVMQSLSVLPIGLWPGLLANIVVVGGNARLENFIQRLQMELLERVPDDDEAEMDISGDEAQASEGPSAKRARLTVAQSASDNNTPKWSNPDPYTALPPETTTQGKKKDVVQMIRKARIQSSQVRTSLPSEAADFISFDADESEASDHDDDHDDEPQSAEAATLSATAPTPRAEPDLRLPPKPVPVKPTKTPVLLPDPTPSVFGTRKRTHDDEIKMPHARIKQATKTPVDGGIRSEWLADPELTPTPWMVVDHSQSANMAVWLHKEVVDFYEYIKPRDFEERLRGELVERLKTFCRKTFKDAEVYPFGSFPSGLYLPTADMDLAFISDSYAKGGVARYGTKSFLYRFRSQLKNHRIAWEDEIELIVGAKVPLVKFIEHRTGLKVDISFENRTGLTAIETFKAWREQYPGMPALVTLIKHFLLMRGLNEPVNGGIGGFSVICLVVSMLQMMPEVQSGNLDTRHHLGQLLLHFFDLYGNKFNYQTVAISMNPPRYIPKHQVTTFAYKDHNRLSIIDPNNPSNDVSGGSSNVSTIMSHFARAHRELTQRMTRLAQDENRKGKSILEVILGGNYSSFEIQRRYLEQLAKEGDRRKDPDHRPARQGSRPAGQQPSHQRAYQERNGGGRGRRRAS
;
A
#
# COMPACT_ATOMS: atom_id res chain seq x y z
N MET A 1 -3.04 -63.19 33.08
CA MET A 1 -2.02 -63.51 32.05
C MET A 1 -2.58 -63.21 30.66
N PRO A 2 -2.12 -62.13 30.01
CA PRO A 2 -1.81 -62.17 28.58
C PRO A 2 -0.30 -62.00 28.36
N ALA A 3 0.22 -62.58 27.28
CA ALA A 3 1.65 -62.84 27.12
C ALA A 3 2.51 -61.60 26.78
N SER A 4 3.75 -61.61 27.25
CA SER A 4 4.80 -60.68 26.87
C SER A 4 5.09 -60.75 25.36
N ARG A 5 4.88 -59.63 24.66
CA ARG A 5 5.35 -59.49 23.27
C ARG A 5 6.86 -59.33 23.30
N LYS A 6 7.58 -60.30 22.71
CA LYS A 6 9.05 -60.27 22.57
C LYS A 6 9.48 -59.00 21.86
N SER A 7 10.44 -58.28 22.43
CA SER A 7 11.12 -57.17 21.77
C SER A 7 11.81 -57.66 20.49
N ARG A 8 11.51 -57.00 19.37
CA ARG A 8 12.07 -57.34 18.06
C ARG A 8 13.37 -56.57 17.87
N ALA A 9 14.44 -57.32 17.57
CA ALA A 9 15.77 -56.91 17.07
C ALA A 9 16.24 -55.48 17.37
N THR A 10 17.33 -55.38 18.14
CA THR A 10 18.20 -54.20 18.16
C THR A 10 18.59 -53.81 16.74
N GLY A 11 18.27 -52.59 16.31
CA GLY A 11 18.78 -52.01 15.08
C GLY A 11 20.31 -51.79 15.13
N PRO A 12 20.91 -51.22 14.07
CA PRO A 12 22.30 -50.77 14.13
C PRO A 12 22.51 -49.82 15.32
N PRO A 13 23.72 -49.80 15.92
CA PRO A 13 24.01 -48.88 17.02
C PRO A 13 23.73 -47.44 16.58
N PRO A 14 23.04 -46.63 17.39
CA PRO A 14 22.61 -45.31 16.94
C PRO A 14 23.85 -44.42 16.81
N PRO A 15 23.96 -43.56 15.76
CA PRO A 15 25.25 -43.00 15.36
C PRO A 15 25.95 -42.18 16.44
N SER A 16 27.29 -42.10 16.45
CA SER A 16 27.99 -41.35 17.50
C SER A 16 27.84 -39.83 17.39
N THR A 17 27.58 -39.34 16.18
CA THR A 17 27.64 -37.91 15.82
C THR A 17 26.26 -37.36 15.47
N THR A 18 25.99 -36.14 15.90
CA THR A 18 24.77 -35.38 15.60
C THR A 18 25.16 -34.06 14.98
N LEU A 19 24.68 -33.78 13.77
CA LEU A 19 24.77 -32.48 13.11
C LEU A 19 23.56 -31.63 13.53
N VAL A 20 23.80 -30.45 14.09
CA VAL A 20 22.78 -29.47 14.47
C VAL A 20 22.80 -28.34 13.45
N LEU A 21 21.67 -28.11 12.78
CA LEU A 21 21.51 -27.08 11.76
C LEU A 21 20.35 -26.12 12.10
N ASP A 22 20.65 -24.83 12.06
CA ASP A 22 19.66 -23.75 12.01
C ASP A 22 19.68 -23.11 10.60
N ASN A 23 18.71 -23.47 9.76
CA ASN A 23 18.58 -23.01 8.39
C ASN A 23 17.92 -21.62 8.32
N GLY A 24 18.66 -20.59 8.74
CA GLY A 24 18.24 -19.20 8.62
C GLY A 24 18.19 -18.72 7.16
N ALA A 25 17.42 -17.65 6.93
CA ALA A 25 17.23 -17.10 5.58
C ALA A 25 18.46 -16.32 5.04
N ASP A 26 19.32 -15.84 5.94
CA ASP A 26 20.57 -15.17 5.57
C ASP A 26 21.78 -16.07 5.72
N THR A 27 21.85 -16.78 6.85
CA THR A 27 22.94 -17.66 7.25
C THR A 27 22.40 -18.99 7.80
N ILE A 28 23.13 -20.07 7.53
CA ILE A 28 23.01 -21.35 8.23
C ILE A 28 23.94 -21.30 9.44
N LYS A 29 23.52 -21.81 10.59
CA LYS A 29 24.42 -22.10 11.72
C LYS A 29 24.54 -23.61 11.86
N ALA A 30 25.77 -24.11 11.89
CA ALA A 30 26.06 -25.55 11.89
C ALA A 30 27.05 -25.92 13.00
N GLY A 31 26.81 -27.03 13.69
CA GLY A 31 27.71 -27.56 14.71
C GLY A 31 27.53 -29.06 14.89
N PHE A 32 28.58 -29.75 15.32
CA PHE A 32 28.53 -31.15 15.67
C PHE A 32 28.44 -31.37 17.19
N VAL A 33 27.80 -32.48 17.55
CA VAL A 33 27.80 -33.05 18.90
C VAL A 33 28.18 -34.53 18.79
N ALA A 34 29.29 -34.92 19.40
CA ALA A 34 29.84 -36.28 19.38
C ALA A 34 30.00 -36.81 20.81
N GLY A 35 29.08 -37.69 21.23
CA GLY A 35 28.92 -38.03 22.65
C GLY A 35 28.60 -36.79 23.48
N ASP A 36 29.27 -36.65 24.64
CA ASP A 36 29.09 -35.50 25.54
C ASP A 36 29.90 -34.24 25.14
N LYS A 37 30.51 -34.24 23.93
CA LYS A 37 31.28 -33.10 23.42
C LYS A 37 30.54 -32.43 22.27
N ALA A 38 30.19 -31.17 22.46
CA ALA A 38 29.74 -30.27 21.40
C ALA A 38 30.88 -29.38 20.93
N ASP A 39 30.79 -28.86 19.70
CA ASP A 39 31.67 -27.78 19.23
C ASP A 39 31.47 -26.52 20.11
N ASP A 40 32.57 -25.83 20.48
CA ASP A 40 32.53 -24.63 21.34
C ASP A 40 31.71 -23.47 20.75
N ALA A 41 31.59 -23.42 19.41
CA ALA A 41 30.85 -22.40 18.68
C ALA A 41 30.31 -22.95 17.35
N PRO A 42 29.07 -22.60 16.95
CA PRO A 42 28.55 -23.01 15.64
C PRO A 42 29.21 -22.21 14.51
N ARG A 43 29.56 -22.90 13.43
CA ARG A 43 30.02 -22.30 12.18
C ARG A 43 28.87 -21.54 11.52
N ILE A 44 29.10 -20.29 11.16
CA ILE A 44 28.12 -19.43 10.46
C ILE A 44 28.47 -19.44 8.97
N ILE A 45 27.49 -19.79 8.13
CA ILE A 45 27.68 -20.00 6.68
C ILE A 45 26.64 -19.15 5.93
N PRO A 46 27.00 -18.37 4.90
CA PRO A 46 26.03 -17.65 4.08
C PRO A 46 25.01 -18.59 3.40
N ASN A 47 23.70 -18.38 3.61
CA ASN A 47 22.66 -19.18 2.96
C ASN A 47 22.25 -18.59 1.60
N CYS A 48 23.19 -18.60 0.65
CA CYS A 48 22.95 -18.10 -0.70
C CYS A 48 23.84 -18.73 -1.77
N LEU A 49 23.32 -18.74 -2.99
CA LEU A 49 24.09 -18.79 -4.23
C LEU A 49 24.26 -17.35 -4.72
N ALA A 50 25.49 -16.89 -4.91
CA ALA A 50 25.79 -15.56 -5.43
C ALA A 50 26.45 -15.67 -6.81
N ARG A 51 26.18 -14.73 -7.72
CA ARG A 51 26.79 -14.71 -9.06
C ARG A 51 27.29 -13.31 -9.41
N ASP A 52 28.57 -13.21 -9.73
CA ASP A 52 29.19 -11.94 -10.14
C ASP A 52 28.86 -11.56 -11.61
N ARG A 53 29.26 -10.35 -12.00
CA ARG A 53 29.13 -9.84 -13.38
C ARG A 53 29.83 -10.72 -14.43
N HIS A 54 30.87 -11.48 -14.03
CA HIS A 54 31.61 -12.41 -14.88
C HIS A 54 30.95 -13.80 -14.96
N ARG A 55 29.76 -13.96 -14.35
CA ARG A 55 28.96 -15.19 -14.25
C ARG A 55 29.60 -16.30 -13.42
N LYS A 56 30.69 -16.02 -12.70
CA LYS A 56 31.23 -16.95 -11.71
C LYS A 56 30.21 -17.05 -10.56
N THR A 57 29.87 -18.29 -10.21
CA THR A 57 28.92 -18.58 -9.13
C THR A 57 29.72 -18.96 -7.88
N TYR A 58 29.30 -18.42 -6.74
CA TYR A 58 29.85 -18.64 -5.42
C TYR A 58 28.76 -19.29 -4.56
N VAL A 59 29.10 -20.37 -3.86
CA VAL A 59 28.17 -21.13 -3.00
C VAL A 59 28.61 -21.04 -1.55
N GLY A 60 27.69 -20.63 -0.66
CA GLY A 60 27.96 -20.63 0.78
C GLY A 60 29.18 -19.78 1.17
N SER A 61 30.10 -20.38 1.91
CA SER A 61 31.38 -19.79 2.35
C SER A 61 32.33 -19.42 1.21
N GLU A 62 32.12 -19.89 -0.03
CA GLU A 62 32.88 -19.40 -1.18
C GLU A 62 32.71 -17.90 -1.40
N LEU A 63 31.63 -17.30 -0.89
CA LEU A 63 31.37 -15.86 -0.96
C LEU A 63 32.52 -15.01 -0.38
N GLU A 64 33.24 -15.50 0.62
CA GLU A 64 34.43 -14.87 1.21
C GLU A 64 35.60 -14.73 0.21
N LYS A 65 35.59 -15.55 -0.86
CA LYS A 65 36.57 -15.50 -1.95
C LYS A 65 36.19 -14.49 -3.03
N CYS A 66 35.03 -13.82 -2.90
CA CYS A 66 34.64 -12.72 -3.76
C CYS A 66 35.42 -11.46 -3.39
N ARG A 67 35.81 -10.66 -4.39
CA ARG A 67 36.54 -9.39 -4.23
C ARG A 67 35.84 -8.21 -4.87
N ASP A 68 34.72 -8.46 -5.53
CA ASP A 68 33.94 -7.44 -6.22
C ASP A 68 32.47 -7.79 -6.02
N PHE A 69 31.84 -7.07 -5.09
CA PHE A 69 30.43 -7.26 -4.74
C PHE A 69 29.50 -6.49 -5.69
N GLY A 70 30.07 -5.73 -6.63
CA GLY A 70 29.35 -4.91 -7.61
C GLY A 70 28.45 -5.74 -8.54
N GLU A 71 27.20 -5.30 -8.68
CA GLU A 71 26.13 -5.94 -9.46
C GLU A 71 25.89 -7.43 -9.12
N MET A 72 26.25 -7.89 -7.91
CA MET A 72 26.19 -9.32 -7.58
C MET A 72 24.74 -9.82 -7.37
N ALA A 73 24.38 -10.87 -8.11
CA ALA A 73 23.04 -11.45 -8.09
C ALA A 73 22.93 -12.59 -7.06
N PHE A 74 22.08 -12.43 -6.04
CA PHE A 74 21.85 -13.43 -5.00
C PHE A 74 20.56 -14.25 -5.24
N ARG A 75 20.67 -15.58 -5.14
CA ARG A 75 19.54 -16.53 -5.05
C ARG A 75 19.61 -17.22 -3.67
N ARG A 76 18.58 -17.06 -2.86
CA ARG A 76 18.49 -17.67 -1.51
C ARG A 76 17.45 -18.81 -1.54
N PRO A 77 17.68 -19.95 -0.85
CA PRO A 77 16.76 -21.08 -0.85
C PRO A 77 15.54 -20.89 0.08
N VAL A 78 15.66 -19.99 1.06
CA VAL A 78 14.66 -19.72 2.09
C VAL A 78 13.90 -18.43 1.77
N GLU A 79 12.57 -18.50 1.78
CA GLU A 79 11.68 -17.34 1.69
C GLU A 79 10.66 -17.34 2.83
N LYS A 80 10.43 -16.18 3.43
CA LYS A 80 9.52 -15.99 4.58
C LYS A 80 9.79 -16.94 5.76
N GLY A 81 11.01 -17.47 5.90
CA GLY A 81 11.38 -18.44 6.94
C GLY A 81 11.23 -19.91 6.58
N PHE A 82 10.83 -20.25 5.35
CA PHE A 82 10.69 -21.62 4.89
C PHE A 82 11.58 -21.92 3.69
N ILE A 83 12.14 -23.13 3.62
CA ILE A 83 12.92 -23.60 2.47
C ILE A 83 11.94 -23.86 1.31
N VAL A 84 11.96 -22.97 0.31
CA VAL A 84 11.07 -23.05 -0.87
C VAL A 84 11.78 -23.64 -2.09
N ASN A 85 13.11 -23.60 -2.10
CA ASN A 85 13.93 -24.03 -3.22
C ASN A 85 15.03 -24.99 -2.74
N TRP A 86 14.67 -26.27 -2.69
CA TRP A 86 15.55 -27.35 -2.24
C TRP A 86 16.73 -27.63 -3.17
N GLU A 87 16.65 -27.32 -4.47
CA GLU A 87 17.79 -27.43 -5.39
C GLU A 87 18.97 -26.57 -4.90
N ALA A 88 18.69 -25.31 -4.56
CA ALA A 88 19.72 -24.40 -4.06
C ALA A 88 20.14 -24.71 -2.61
N GLN A 89 19.22 -25.21 -1.78
CA GLN A 89 19.56 -25.63 -0.41
C GLN A 89 20.50 -26.85 -0.44
N LYS A 90 20.24 -27.80 -1.35
CA LYS A 90 21.06 -28.97 -1.61
C LYS A 90 22.45 -28.57 -2.12
N GLU A 91 22.55 -27.69 -3.12
CA GLU A 91 23.86 -27.23 -3.63
C GLU A 91 24.73 -26.59 -2.53
N ILE A 92 24.12 -25.86 -1.58
CA ILE A 92 24.82 -25.28 -0.42
C ILE A 92 25.24 -26.39 0.57
N TRP A 93 24.33 -27.32 0.90
CA TRP A 93 24.64 -28.41 1.83
C TRP A 93 25.68 -29.40 1.29
N ASP A 94 25.62 -29.73 0.00
CA ASP A 94 26.61 -30.57 -0.68
C ASP A 94 28.02 -29.95 -0.51
N ARG A 95 28.19 -28.67 -0.88
CA ARG A 95 29.49 -27.95 -0.77
C ARG A 95 30.02 -27.81 0.66
N GLU A 96 29.14 -27.62 1.64
CA GLU A 96 29.52 -27.27 3.01
C GLU A 96 29.68 -28.47 3.93
N PHE A 97 28.96 -29.56 3.65
CA PHE A 97 28.88 -30.74 4.51
C PHE A 97 29.17 -32.08 3.81
N PHE A 98 28.80 -32.30 2.54
CA PHE A 98 28.82 -33.67 1.97
C PHE A 98 29.96 -33.93 0.97
N ASP A 99 30.45 -32.90 0.28
CA ASP A 99 31.58 -32.99 -0.66
C ASP A 99 32.87 -33.48 0.04
N GLU A 100 33.77 -34.12 -0.71
CA GLU A 100 35.06 -34.59 -0.14
C GLU A 100 35.93 -33.46 0.44
N ASN A 101 35.79 -32.25 -0.11
CA ASN A 101 36.48 -31.03 0.32
C ASN A 101 35.61 -30.11 1.19
N ALA A 102 34.45 -30.60 1.67
CA ALA A 102 33.55 -29.85 2.54
C ALA A 102 34.28 -29.39 3.82
N PRO A 103 34.22 -28.09 4.21
CA PRO A 103 34.96 -27.60 5.37
C PRO A 103 34.47 -28.19 6.70
N GLN A 104 33.21 -28.68 6.74
CA GLN A 104 32.61 -29.35 7.89
C GLN A 104 32.00 -30.69 7.47
N LYS A 105 32.85 -31.59 6.95
CA LYS A 105 32.40 -32.86 6.36
C LYS A 105 31.56 -33.70 7.33
N CYS A 106 30.40 -34.12 6.85
CA CYS A 106 29.41 -34.98 7.49
C CYS A 106 29.11 -36.17 6.57
N ASP A 107 29.04 -37.38 7.10
CA ASP A 107 28.40 -38.50 6.40
C ASP A 107 26.97 -38.64 6.95
N PRO A 108 25.91 -38.37 6.17
CA PRO A 108 24.53 -38.52 6.62
C PRO A 108 24.20 -39.91 7.16
N SER A 109 24.78 -40.95 6.55
CA SER A 109 24.49 -42.35 6.91
C SER A 109 25.08 -42.74 8.27
N GLU A 110 26.09 -42.00 8.74
CA GLU A 110 26.72 -42.16 10.06
C GLU A 110 26.39 -40.99 11.02
N ALA A 111 25.40 -40.16 10.71
CA ALA A 111 25.03 -38.99 11.50
C ALA A 111 23.52 -38.93 11.85
N ARG A 112 23.21 -38.29 12.98
CA ARG A 112 21.86 -37.78 13.25
C ARG A 112 21.75 -36.32 12.80
N LEU A 113 20.57 -35.90 12.37
CA LEU A 113 20.27 -34.49 12.06
C LEU A 113 19.29 -33.90 13.08
N VAL A 114 19.66 -32.80 13.71
CA VAL A 114 18.74 -31.89 14.42
C VAL A 114 18.57 -30.64 13.56
N LEU A 115 17.35 -30.38 13.10
CA LEU A 115 17.04 -29.23 12.24
C LEU A 115 16.05 -28.28 12.91
N ALA A 116 16.42 -27.00 13.01
CA ALA A 116 15.51 -25.95 13.42
C ALA A 116 14.61 -25.51 12.25
N GLU A 117 13.30 -25.41 12.51
CA GLU A 117 12.32 -24.80 11.61
C GLU A 117 11.59 -23.62 12.25
N GLN A 118 10.93 -22.82 11.43
CA GLN A 118 10.06 -21.73 11.87
C GLN A 118 8.65 -22.24 12.20
N PRO A 119 7.94 -21.64 13.17
CA PRO A 119 6.60 -22.07 13.54
C PRO A 119 5.59 -21.88 12.40
N ASN A 120 4.51 -22.67 12.43
CA ASN A 120 3.40 -22.62 11.48
C ASN A 120 3.80 -22.90 10.01
N GLY A 121 4.76 -23.81 9.80
CA GLY A 121 5.14 -24.31 8.48
C GLY A 121 4.00 -25.02 7.74
N LEU A 122 3.95 -24.85 6.41
CA LEU A 122 2.98 -25.54 5.57
C LEU A 122 3.29 -27.04 5.53
N PRO A 123 2.31 -27.94 5.79
CA PRO A 123 2.55 -29.39 5.81
C PRO A 123 3.25 -29.93 4.56
N ALA A 124 2.93 -29.40 3.37
CA ALA A 124 3.60 -29.80 2.12
C ALA A 124 5.10 -29.48 2.09
N LEU A 125 5.52 -28.34 2.65
CA LEU A 125 6.95 -27.97 2.75
C LEU A 125 7.66 -28.81 3.81
N GLN A 126 6.95 -29.15 4.89
CA GLN A 126 7.43 -30.04 5.93
C GLN A 126 7.64 -31.46 5.41
N THR A 127 6.67 -32.06 4.72
CA THR A 127 6.81 -33.37 4.06
C THR A 127 7.94 -33.39 3.03
N HIS A 128 8.12 -32.31 2.25
CA HIS A 128 9.24 -32.21 1.31
C HIS A 128 10.59 -32.13 2.04
N CYS A 129 10.68 -31.43 3.17
CA CYS A 129 11.87 -31.42 4.02
C CYS A 129 12.20 -32.83 4.54
N ASP A 130 11.19 -33.55 5.04
CA ASP A 130 11.35 -34.91 5.57
C ASP A 130 11.79 -35.88 4.45
N GLN A 131 11.23 -35.74 3.25
CA GLN A 131 11.61 -36.52 2.07
C GLN A 131 13.07 -36.25 1.66
N MET A 132 13.49 -34.99 1.58
CA MET A 132 14.88 -34.64 1.26
C MET A 132 15.87 -35.22 2.28
N VAL A 133 15.55 -35.17 3.58
CA VAL A 133 16.43 -35.69 4.64
C VAL A 133 16.59 -37.21 4.60
N PHE A 134 15.52 -37.95 4.32
CA PHE A 134 15.56 -39.42 4.33
C PHE A 134 15.85 -40.06 2.96
N GLU A 135 15.23 -39.60 1.87
CA GLU A 135 15.32 -40.25 0.56
C GLU A 135 16.53 -39.76 -0.26
N GLU A 136 16.84 -38.46 -0.22
CA GLU A 136 17.94 -37.86 -0.99
C GLU A 136 19.26 -37.86 -0.19
N PHE A 137 19.24 -37.37 1.05
CA PHE A 137 20.46 -37.30 1.88
C PHE A 137 20.76 -38.59 2.66
N GLY A 138 19.76 -39.42 2.98
CA GLY A 138 19.98 -40.71 3.64
C GLY A 138 20.38 -40.64 5.12
N PHE A 139 19.92 -39.63 5.86
CA PHE A 139 20.26 -39.50 7.28
C PHE A 139 19.77 -40.68 8.14
N ALA A 140 20.64 -41.19 9.02
CA ALA A 140 20.31 -42.35 9.87
C ALA A 140 19.19 -42.08 10.89
N SER A 141 19.06 -40.84 11.37
CA SER A 141 17.91 -40.38 12.15
C SER A 141 17.81 -38.86 12.12
N TYR A 142 16.60 -38.34 12.35
CA TYR A 142 16.27 -36.94 12.14
C TYR A 142 15.25 -36.44 13.16
N TYR A 143 15.48 -35.25 13.70
CA TYR A 143 14.54 -34.51 14.53
C TYR A 143 14.41 -33.07 13.99
N ARG A 144 13.18 -32.69 13.63
CA ARG A 144 12.81 -31.32 13.28
C ARG A 144 12.07 -30.69 14.44
N GLY A 145 12.54 -29.53 14.89
CA GLY A 145 11.94 -28.80 16.01
C GLY A 145 11.80 -27.32 15.70
N ILE A 146 10.83 -26.66 16.33
CA ILE A 146 10.64 -25.22 16.21
C ILE A 146 11.84 -24.53 16.88
N GLY A 147 12.59 -23.74 16.10
CA GLY A 147 13.82 -23.05 16.52
C GLY A 147 13.70 -22.38 17.90
N PRO A 148 12.69 -21.53 18.11
CA PRO A 148 12.35 -20.96 19.41
C PRO A 148 12.36 -21.93 20.60
N SER A 149 11.83 -23.15 20.45
CA SER A 149 11.68 -24.11 21.55
C SER A 149 13.01 -24.66 22.07
N PHE A 150 14.08 -24.65 21.27
CA PHE A 150 15.41 -25.07 21.74
C PHE A 150 16.00 -24.10 22.77
N ASN A 151 15.65 -22.81 22.72
CA ASN A 151 16.12 -21.82 23.69
C ASN A 151 15.65 -22.14 25.12
N ALA A 152 14.53 -22.86 25.27
CA ALA A 152 14.02 -23.26 26.58
C ALA A 152 14.94 -24.23 27.33
N TYR A 153 15.83 -24.94 26.63
CA TYR A 153 16.80 -25.88 27.19
C TYR A 153 18.19 -25.23 27.46
N ARG A 154 18.32 -23.92 27.24
CA ARG A 154 19.50 -23.15 27.66
C ARG A 154 19.36 -22.78 29.14
N ASP A 155 20.48 -22.56 29.83
CA ASP A 155 20.47 -22.02 31.20
C ASP A 155 19.97 -20.55 31.21
N ILE A 156 18.65 -20.42 31.33
CA ILE A 156 17.93 -19.14 31.36
C ILE A 156 18.07 -18.46 32.73
N GLN A 157 18.33 -19.22 33.80
CA GLN A 157 18.61 -18.66 35.12
C GLN A 157 19.95 -17.91 35.13
N ALA A 158 20.97 -18.48 34.49
CA ALA A 158 22.26 -17.80 34.28
C ALA A 158 22.12 -16.52 33.43
N ILE A 159 21.23 -16.53 32.42
CA ILE A 159 20.88 -15.34 31.63
C ILE A 159 20.29 -14.27 32.55
N PHE A 160 19.20 -14.52 33.27
CA PHE A 160 18.56 -13.55 34.17
C PHE A 160 19.30 -13.32 35.50
N HIS A 161 20.51 -13.85 35.66
CA HIS A 161 21.34 -13.77 36.87
C HIS A 161 20.62 -14.21 38.17
N THR A 162 19.66 -15.13 38.07
CA THR A 162 18.97 -15.69 39.23
C THR A 162 19.81 -16.80 39.87
N PRO A 163 19.88 -16.87 41.21
CA PRO A 163 20.70 -17.87 41.89
C PRO A 163 20.12 -19.27 41.68
N ARG A 164 20.81 -20.08 40.89
CA ARG A 164 20.44 -21.48 40.60
C ARG A 164 20.43 -22.30 41.89
N THR A 165 19.29 -22.91 42.22
CA THR A 165 19.22 -23.89 43.30
C THR A 165 20.02 -25.14 42.89
N PRO A 166 20.91 -25.67 43.75
CA PRO A 166 21.91 -26.66 43.36
C PRO A 166 21.33 -28.01 42.91
N ASP A 167 20.07 -28.30 43.22
CA ASP A 167 19.38 -29.54 42.85
C ASP A 167 18.60 -29.45 41.51
N THR A 168 18.65 -28.33 40.79
CA THR A 168 17.91 -28.19 39.50
C THR A 168 18.61 -28.97 38.38
N PRO A 169 17.98 -30.03 37.81
CA PRO A 169 18.62 -30.88 36.81
C PRO A 169 18.92 -30.11 35.52
N VAL A 170 20.03 -30.46 34.86
CA VAL A 170 20.53 -29.75 33.66
C VAL A 170 19.61 -29.89 32.44
N ASP A 171 18.82 -30.97 32.39
CA ASP A 171 18.03 -31.35 31.21
C ASP A 171 16.55 -30.90 31.23
N VAL A 172 16.16 -30.02 32.17
CA VAL A 172 14.78 -29.54 32.30
C VAL A 172 14.61 -28.20 31.56
N PRO A 173 13.66 -28.07 30.61
CA PRO A 173 13.40 -26.80 29.97
C PRO A 173 12.76 -25.81 30.96
N ALA A 174 13.09 -24.53 30.85
CA ALA A 174 12.48 -23.51 31.70
C ALA A 174 10.95 -23.48 31.56
N GLU A 175 10.28 -23.22 32.68
CA GLU A 175 8.83 -23.44 32.80
C GLU A 175 8.01 -22.44 32.00
N VAL A 176 8.40 -21.15 31.96
CA VAL A 176 7.68 -20.08 31.24
C VAL A 176 8.69 -19.13 30.59
N ILE A 177 8.54 -18.84 29.30
CA ILE A 177 9.40 -17.91 28.55
C ILE A 177 8.57 -17.22 27.45
N LEU A 178 8.78 -15.92 27.24
CA LEU A 178 8.33 -15.26 26.01
C LEU A 178 9.54 -15.02 25.09
N LEU A 179 9.69 -15.83 24.03
CA LEU A 179 10.79 -15.65 23.09
C LEU A 179 10.43 -14.67 21.97
N ILE A 180 11.32 -13.73 21.68
CA ILE A 180 11.22 -12.79 20.56
C ILE A 180 12.39 -13.04 19.61
N ASP A 181 12.15 -13.74 18.49
CA ASP A 181 13.16 -14.02 17.46
C ASP A 181 13.04 -12.99 16.32
N SER A 182 13.95 -12.01 16.29
CA SER A 182 14.01 -10.97 15.26
C SER A 182 15.12 -11.26 14.24
N GLY A 183 14.76 -12.05 13.23
CA GLY A 183 15.67 -12.57 12.21
C GLY A 183 15.75 -11.74 10.93
N TYR A 184 16.50 -12.26 9.96
CA TYR A 184 16.66 -11.61 8.65
C TYR A 184 15.35 -11.59 7.83
N SER A 185 14.53 -12.63 7.89
CA SER A 185 13.32 -12.69 7.04
C SER A 185 12.08 -12.04 7.65
N HIS A 186 11.95 -12.05 8.97
CA HIS A 186 10.76 -11.64 9.73
C HIS A 186 11.09 -11.67 11.23
N THR A 187 10.18 -11.19 12.07
CA THR A 187 10.25 -11.29 13.54
C THR A 187 9.11 -12.15 14.07
N THR A 188 9.35 -13.02 15.05
CA THR A 188 8.29 -13.81 15.73
C THR A 188 8.29 -13.58 17.23
N VAL A 189 7.09 -13.63 17.82
CA VAL A 189 6.87 -13.70 19.27
C VAL A 189 6.28 -15.07 19.56
N THR A 190 6.99 -15.88 20.34
CA THR A 190 6.68 -17.28 20.64
C THR A 190 6.66 -17.48 22.16
N PRO A 191 5.49 -17.46 22.81
CA PRO A 191 5.36 -17.89 24.20
C PRO A 191 5.56 -19.40 24.32
N ILE A 192 6.35 -19.81 25.31
CA ILE A 192 6.76 -21.19 25.58
C ILE A 192 6.41 -21.53 27.02
N LEU A 193 5.79 -22.70 27.22
CA LEU A 193 5.40 -23.27 28.51
C LEU A 193 5.98 -24.69 28.59
N GLN A 194 6.84 -24.96 29.58
CA GLN A 194 7.50 -26.26 29.81
C GLN A 194 8.18 -26.82 28.55
N GLY A 195 8.95 -25.96 27.86
CA GLY A 195 9.62 -26.29 26.59
C GLY A 195 8.69 -26.47 25.38
N ARG A 196 7.38 -26.23 25.49
CA ARG A 196 6.39 -26.35 24.40
C ARG A 196 5.85 -24.98 23.96
N PRO A 197 5.83 -24.66 22.66
CA PRO A 197 5.32 -23.39 22.18
C PRO A 197 3.78 -23.35 22.22
N LEU A 198 3.21 -22.25 22.70
CA LEU A 198 1.76 -22.03 22.76
C LEU A 198 1.24 -21.54 21.40
N HIS A 199 1.08 -22.47 20.45
CA HIS A 199 0.74 -22.19 19.05
C HIS A 199 -0.32 -21.10 18.78
N PRO A 200 -1.48 -21.04 19.48
CA PRO A 200 -2.50 -20.00 19.22
C PRO A 200 -2.03 -18.57 19.54
N ALA A 201 -1.04 -18.44 20.41
CA ALA A 201 -0.46 -17.17 20.86
C ALA A 201 0.79 -16.76 20.06
N ILE A 202 1.31 -17.61 19.17
CA ILE A 202 2.43 -17.22 18.31
C ILE A 202 2.00 -16.04 17.41
N ARG A 203 2.83 -15.01 17.34
CA ARG A 203 2.64 -13.85 16.48
C ARG A 203 3.86 -13.63 15.60
N ARG A 204 3.64 -12.99 14.45
CA ARG A 204 4.66 -12.74 13.44
C ARG A 204 4.48 -11.34 12.88
N LEU A 205 5.60 -10.62 12.81
CA LEU A 205 5.77 -9.36 12.09
C LEU A 205 6.62 -9.66 10.87
N ASP A 206 6.16 -9.31 9.67
CA ASP A 206 6.89 -9.62 8.42
C ASP A 206 8.09 -8.68 8.18
N VAL A 207 8.28 -7.67 9.03
CA VAL A 207 9.49 -6.85 9.07
C VAL A 207 10.64 -7.65 9.71
N GLY A 208 11.76 -7.67 9.01
CA GLY A 208 13.04 -8.25 9.44
C GLY A 208 14.18 -7.66 8.62
N GLY A 209 15.41 -8.16 8.85
CA GLY A 209 16.64 -7.62 8.23
C GLY A 209 16.56 -7.37 6.72
N LYS A 210 16.00 -8.29 5.93
CA LYS A 210 15.80 -8.17 4.47
C LYS A 210 14.90 -7.00 4.09
N PHE A 211 13.82 -6.77 4.85
CA PHE A 211 12.90 -5.67 4.59
C PHE A 211 13.58 -4.32 4.88
N MET A 212 14.29 -4.24 6.01
CA MET A 212 15.11 -3.08 6.38
C MET A 212 16.19 -2.78 5.35
N THR A 213 16.96 -3.77 4.90
CA THR A 213 17.97 -3.62 3.83
C THR A 213 17.34 -3.09 2.54
N ASN A 214 16.25 -3.70 2.06
CA ASN A 214 15.57 -3.26 0.83
C ASN A 214 15.03 -1.82 0.95
N TYR A 215 14.53 -1.44 2.13
CA TYR A 215 14.04 -0.08 2.38
C TYR A 215 15.18 0.93 2.41
N LEU A 216 16.30 0.63 3.10
CA LEU A 216 17.52 1.43 3.06
C LEU A 216 18.03 1.60 1.62
N THR A 217 18.15 0.51 0.85
CA THR A 217 18.55 0.57 -0.57
C THR A 217 17.68 1.55 -1.36
N ARG A 218 16.36 1.53 -1.15
CA ARG A 218 15.43 2.46 -1.81
C ARG A 218 15.63 3.91 -1.38
N LEU A 219 15.87 4.18 -0.09
CA LEU A 219 16.17 5.53 0.41
C LEU A 219 17.47 6.08 -0.20
N LEU A 220 18.53 5.25 -0.23
CA LEU A 220 19.82 5.60 -0.81
C LEU A 220 19.72 5.89 -2.32
N SER A 221 19.03 5.04 -3.08
CA SER A 221 18.77 5.25 -4.53
C SER A 221 17.98 6.52 -4.86
N VAL A 222 17.26 7.11 -3.90
CA VAL A 222 16.52 8.37 -4.10
C VAL A 222 17.34 9.59 -3.69
N ARG A 223 18.24 9.46 -2.71
CA ARG A 223 18.98 10.59 -2.11
C ARG A 223 20.43 10.73 -2.58
N HIS A 224 21.06 9.64 -2.99
CA HIS A 224 22.48 9.57 -3.33
C HIS A 224 22.70 8.90 -4.69
N PHE A 225 23.31 7.71 -4.72
CA PHE A 225 23.56 6.91 -5.92
C PHE A 225 22.59 5.73 -6.00
N ASP A 226 22.40 5.18 -7.20
CA ASP A 226 21.48 4.08 -7.41
C ASP A 226 22.02 2.74 -6.88
N MET A 227 21.78 2.47 -5.59
CA MET A 227 22.19 1.26 -4.89
C MET A 227 21.31 0.02 -5.21
N ARG A 228 20.37 0.08 -6.18
CA ARG A 228 19.41 -1.02 -6.45
C ARG A 228 20.05 -2.37 -6.77
N ASN A 229 21.24 -2.36 -7.38
CA ASN A 229 22.01 -3.57 -7.69
C ASN A 229 22.99 -3.95 -6.56
N GLU A 230 23.23 -3.05 -5.60
CA GLU A 230 24.26 -3.14 -4.55
C GLU A 230 23.68 -3.58 -3.20
N THR A 231 22.83 -4.61 -3.24
CA THR A 231 22.07 -5.07 -2.06
C THR A 231 22.94 -5.65 -0.94
N PHE A 232 24.14 -6.16 -1.25
CA PHE A 232 25.11 -6.62 -0.26
C PHE A 232 25.71 -5.45 0.51
N ILE A 233 26.23 -4.44 -0.21
CA ILE A 233 26.82 -3.23 0.39
C ILE A 233 25.77 -2.50 1.24
N ALA A 234 24.52 -2.41 0.77
CA ALA A 234 23.43 -1.85 1.57
C ALA A 234 23.14 -2.64 2.86
N ASN A 235 23.38 -3.96 2.88
CA ASN A 235 23.24 -4.78 4.08
C ASN A 235 24.39 -4.52 5.08
N GLU A 236 25.63 -4.45 4.59
CA GLU A 236 26.80 -4.08 5.40
C GLU A 236 26.65 -2.68 5.99
N MET A 237 26.23 -1.70 5.18
CA MET A 237 25.90 -0.34 5.63
C MET A 237 24.90 -0.37 6.78
N LYS A 238 23.78 -1.09 6.61
CA LYS A 238 22.75 -1.23 7.65
C LYS A 238 23.36 -1.81 8.95
N GLU A 239 24.16 -2.86 8.86
CA GLU A 239 24.77 -3.50 10.05
C GLU A 239 25.87 -2.67 10.70
N ALA A 240 26.56 -1.82 9.94
CA ALA A 240 27.63 -0.97 10.43
C ALA A 240 27.16 0.39 10.99
N VAL A 241 26.01 0.92 10.52
CA VAL A 241 25.58 2.29 10.88
C VAL A 241 24.19 2.42 11.47
N CYS A 242 23.26 1.48 11.25
CA CYS A 242 21.89 1.63 11.74
C CYS A 242 21.76 1.28 13.22
N TYR A 243 20.86 1.97 13.92
CA TYR A 243 20.60 1.79 15.35
C TYR A 243 19.13 2.10 15.66
N VAL A 244 18.61 1.60 16.77
CA VAL A 244 17.27 1.96 17.24
C VAL A 244 17.36 3.28 18.01
N SER A 245 16.52 4.26 17.69
CA SER A 245 16.45 5.49 18.48
C SER A 245 15.58 5.27 19.73
N LEU A 246 16.00 5.86 20.85
CA LEU A 246 15.19 5.95 22.08
C LEU A 246 14.25 7.17 22.09
N ASP A 247 14.54 8.18 21.26
CA ASP A 247 13.72 9.38 21.07
C ASP A 247 13.65 9.67 19.56
N PHE A 248 12.75 8.95 18.89
CA PHE A 248 12.59 9.04 17.43
C PHE A 248 12.24 10.45 16.97
N LYS A 249 11.44 11.19 17.75
CA LYS A 249 11.00 12.55 17.39
C LYS A 249 12.16 13.54 17.50
N GLY A 250 12.87 13.55 18.63
CA GLY A 250 14.02 14.43 18.83
C GLY A 250 15.17 14.13 17.85
N ASP A 251 15.43 12.87 17.52
CA ASP A 251 16.44 12.52 16.51
C ASP A 251 16.01 12.90 15.08
N LEU A 252 14.70 12.87 14.77
CA LEU A 252 14.17 13.36 13.51
C LEU A 252 14.27 14.89 13.39
N GLU A 253 14.06 15.63 14.48
CA GLU A 253 14.25 17.09 14.52
C GLU A 253 15.72 17.50 14.32
N LYS A 254 16.65 16.85 15.02
CA LYS A 254 18.12 17.08 14.86
C LYS A 254 18.61 16.80 13.44
N THR A 255 17.95 15.89 12.72
CA THR A 255 18.29 15.54 11.34
C THR A 255 17.47 16.29 10.28
N TRP A 256 16.55 17.16 10.69
CA TRP A 256 15.79 18.00 9.76
C TRP A 256 16.64 19.18 9.28
N LYS A 257 16.66 19.39 7.96
CA LYS A 257 17.47 20.43 7.32
C LYS A 257 16.97 21.86 7.60
N GLY A 258 15.70 22.02 7.95
CA GLY A 258 15.01 23.31 8.01
C GLY A 258 14.25 23.63 6.72
N THR A 259 13.66 24.83 6.70
CA THR A 259 12.96 25.41 5.55
C THR A 259 13.92 25.81 4.41
N ARG A 260 13.40 26.17 3.24
CA ARG A 260 14.24 26.48 2.07
C ARG A 260 15.02 27.79 2.29
N GLY A 261 16.28 27.66 2.68
CA GLY A 261 17.24 28.76 2.85
C GLY A 261 18.12 28.50 4.07
N GLU A 262 17.47 28.22 5.19
CA GLU A 262 18.08 27.89 6.47
C GLU A 262 18.91 26.59 6.44
N ARG A 263 19.93 26.53 7.31
CA ARG A 263 20.64 25.29 7.65
C ARG A 263 20.91 25.22 9.15
N ARG A 264 19.97 24.64 9.90
CA ARG A 264 20.06 24.41 11.35
C ARG A 264 21.43 23.86 11.77
N GLN A 265 21.95 24.33 12.90
CA GLN A 265 23.29 24.01 13.37
C GLN A 265 23.44 22.52 13.69
N ASP A 266 22.37 21.87 14.15
CA ASP A 266 22.32 20.41 14.32
C ASP A 266 22.45 19.65 12.99
N PHE A 267 21.78 20.12 11.92
CA PHE A 267 21.93 19.53 10.60
C PHE A 267 23.34 19.75 10.04
N VAL A 268 23.93 20.94 10.24
CA VAL A 268 25.27 21.27 9.75
C VAL A 268 26.36 20.53 10.51
N SER A 269 26.28 20.43 11.84
CA SER A 269 27.21 19.64 12.66
C SER A 269 26.98 18.13 12.55
N GLY A 270 25.80 17.72 12.07
CA GLY A 270 25.37 16.33 12.04
C GLY A 270 24.84 15.78 13.37
N ALA A 271 24.82 16.59 14.43
CA ALA A 271 24.26 16.27 15.75
C ALA A 271 24.72 14.94 16.39
N GLY A 272 25.90 14.42 16.01
CA GLY A 272 26.38 13.07 16.37
C GLY A 272 25.63 11.91 15.68
N ILE A 273 24.56 12.21 14.93
CA ILE A 273 23.72 11.26 14.20
C ILE A 273 24.26 11.03 12.78
N ALA A 274 24.81 12.05 12.12
CA ALA A 274 25.40 11.86 10.80
C ALA A 274 26.67 11.00 10.86
N LYS A 275 26.84 10.08 9.90
CA LYS A 275 28.06 9.29 9.69
C LYS A 275 28.39 9.23 8.20
N ASP A 276 29.67 9.26 7.87
CA ASP A 276 30.16 9.10 6.49
C ASP A 276 30.55 7.63 6.26
N TYR A 277 29.93 6.97 5.30
CA TYR A 277 30.26 5.60 4.88
C TYR A 277 31.09 5.66 3.60
N VAL A 278 32.35 5.25 3.67
CA VAL A 278 33.21 5.09 2.50
C VAL A 278 32.83 3.79 1.78
N LEU A 279 32.49 3.88 0.50
CA LEU A 279 32.13 2.71 -0.29
C LEU A 279 33.36 1.82 -0.53
N PRO A 280 33.17 0.48 -0.66
CA PRO A 280 34.24 -0.42 -1.06
C PRO A 280 34.82 -0.04 -2.44
N ASP A 281 36.13 -0.19 -2.60
CA ASP A 281 36.83 -0.14 -3.88
C ASP A 281 37.42 -1.52 -4.23
N SER A 282 37.09 -1.97 -5.45
CA SER A 282 37.58 -3.17 -6.12
C SER A 282 39.10 -3.39 -6.11
N HIS A 283 39.92 -2.35 -5.90
CA HIS A 283 41.38 -2.46 -5.87
C HIS A 283 41.98 -2.43 -4.46
N THR A 284 41.41 -1.66 -3.53
CA THR A 284 42.05 -1.35 -2.24
C THR A 284 41.27 -1.78 -1.00
N THR A 285 39.93 -1.76 -1.05
CA THR A 285 39.09 -1.87 0.15
C THR A 285 37.82 -2.66 -0.14
N PHE A 286 37.80 -3.95 0.21
CA PHE A 286 36.71 -4.87 -0.17
C PHE A 286 35.43 -4.75 0.69
N HIS A 287 35.50 -4.05 1.83
CA HIS A 287 34.39 -3.73 2.71
C HIS A 287 34.32 -2.22 2.91
N GLY A 288 33.13 -1.68 3.18
CA GLY A 288 33.00 -0.25 3.43
C GLY A 288 33.48 0.17 4.82
N VAL A 289 33.86 1.44 4.97
CA VAL A 289 34.44 1.96 6.22
C VAL A 289 33.59 3.11 6.75
N VAL A 290 33.09 2.96 7.99
CA VAL A 290 32.38 4.03 8.70
C VAL A 290 33.38 5.05 9.24
N ARG A 291 33.11 6.33 9.02
CA ARG A 291 33.83 7.47 9.57
C ARG A 291 32.85 8.40 10.29
N ASP A 292 33.35 9.15 11.26
CA ASP A 292 32.61 10.28 11.82
C ASP A 292 32.34 11.33 10.73
N TYR A 293 31.18 11.98 10.80
CA TYR A 293 30.79 12.98 9.82
C TYR A 293 31.66 14.24 9.93
N ASP A 294 32.34 14.61 8.84
CA ASP A 294 33.13 15.83 8.75
C ASP A 294 32.35 16.93 7.98
N PRO A 295 31.84 17.97 8.66
CA PRO A 295 31.16 19.09 7.99
C PRO A 295 32.08 19.91 7.06
N GLY A 296 33.40 19.89 7.29
CA GLY A 296 34.40 20.55 6.43
C GLY A 296 34.69 19.82 5.11
N GLY A 297 34.34 18.53 5.01
CA GLY A 297 34.55 17.73 3.80
C GLY A 297 33.73 18.22 2.60
N ALA A 298 32.54 18.77 2.84
CA ALA A 298 31.62 19.17 1.77
C ALA A 298 32.10 20.39 0.95
N SER A 299 32.79 21.35 1.56
CA SER A 299 33.28 22.57 0.89
C SER A 299 34.64 22.37 0.21
N SER A 300 35.45 21.42 0.69
CA SER A 300 36.77 21.14 0.11
C SER A 300 36.75 20.16 -1.07
N ARG A 301 35.76 19.24 -1.14
CA ARG A 301 35.60 18.29 -2.26
C ARG A 301 35.48 18.98 -3.64
N GLY A 302 34.86 20.17 -3.71
CA GLY A 302 34.78 20.96 -4.94
C GLY A 302 36.11 21.55 -5.47
N ARG A 303 37.19 21.53 -4.67
CA ARG A 303 38.54 21.99 -5.07
C ARG A 303 39.65 20.94 -4.94
N LYS A 304 39.40 19.81 -4.27
CA LYS A 304 40.37 18.71 -4.06
C LYS A 304 40.03 17.40 -4.80
N ALA A 305 39.09 17.42 -5.75
CA ALA A 305 38.75 16.29 -6.63
C ALA A 305 39.88 15.79 -7.57
N ALA A 306 41.15 16.13 -7.29
CA ALA A 306 42.33 15.73 -8.04
C ALA A 306 43.29 14.82 -7.24
N VAL A 307 43.01 14.51 -5.96
CA VAL A 307 43.99 13.82 -5.07
C VAL A 307 43.42 12.67 -4.20
N SER A 308 42.10 12.49 -4.09
CA SER A 308 41.51 11.36 -3.34
C SER A 308 40.31 10.74 -4.08
N THR A 309 40.42 9.45 -4.39
CA THR A 309 39.48 8.66 -5.21
C THR A 309 38.45 7.86 -4.39
N GLU A 310 38.12 8.32 -3.18
CA GLU A 310 37.17 7.64 -2.29
C GLU A 310 35.74 8.16 -2.49
N ASP A 311 34.81 7.28 -2.86
CA ASP A 311 33.37 7.58 -2.89
C ASP A 311 32.77 7.45 -1.48
N VAL A 312 32.07 8.49 -1.02
CA VAL A 312 31.57 8.60 0.37
C VAL A 312 30.09 8.97 0.41
N LEU A 313 29.33 8.23 1.21
CA LEU A 313 27.90 8.39 1.46
C LEU A 313 27.64 8.90 2.89
N THR A 314 27.16 10.14 3.03
CA THR A 314 26.72 10.67 4.33
C THR A 314 25.32 10.17 4.68
N LEU A 315 25.21 9.35 5.72
CA LEU A 315 23.96 8.79 6.24
C LEU A 315 23.47 9.59 7.44
N ARG A 316 22.17 9.87 7.51
CA ARG A 316 21.54 10.72 8.53
C ARG A 316 20.35 9.98 9.17
N ASN A 317 19.11 10.40 8.88
CA ASN A 317 17.93 9.78 9.48
C ASN A 317 17.66 8.36 8.98
N GLU A 318 18.24 7.94 7.84
CA GLU A 318 18.22 6.55 7.39
C GLU A 318 18.78 5.58 8.45
N ARG A 319 19.68 6.05 9.33
CA ARG A 319 20.28 5.22 10.37
C ARG A 319 19.27 4.70 11.40
N PHE A 320 18.24 5.48 11.74
CA PHE A 320 17.23 5.11 12.75
C PHE A 320 15.81 4.94 12.19
N VAL A 321 15.46 5.63 11.09
CA VAL A 321 14.17 5.44 10.38
C VAL A 321 14.04 4.03 9.78
N VAL A 322 15.16 3.38 9.42
CA VAL A 322 15.13 2.01 8.89
C VAL A 322 14.84 0.98 10.00
N PRO A 323 15.50 0.99 11.18
CA PRO A 323 15.12 0.17 12.33
C PRO A 323 13.75 0.48 12.95
N GLU A 324 13.29 1.74 12.89
CA GLU A 324 11.97 2.13 13.43
C GLU A 324 10.83 1.28 12.83
N LEU A 325 10.99 0.72 11.63
CA LEU A 325 10.03 -0.18 10.99
C LEU A 325 9.69 -1.45 11.81
N LEU A 326 10.50 -1.83 12.79
CA LEU A 326 10.18 -2.92 13.72
C LEU A 326 9.19 -2.48 14.81
N PHE A 327 9.12 -1.18 15.10
CA PHE A 327 8.26 -0.56 16.12
C PHE A 327 7.04 0.13 15.48
N ASN A 328 7.20 0.74 14.29
CA ASN A 328 6.13 1.40 13.54
C ASN A 328 6.09 0.95 12.05
N PRO A 329 5.62 -0.28 11.73
CA PRO A 329 5.52 -0.76 10.35
C PRO A 329 4.55 0.04 9.46
N SER A 330 3.59 0.74 10.08
CA SER A 330 2.55 1.51 9.38
C SER A 330 3.12 2.65 8.54
N ASP A 331 4.28 3.19 8.88
CA ASP A 331 4.92 4.33 8.19
C ASP A 331 5.29 4.04 6.73
N VAL A 332 5.45 2.75 6.40
CA VAL A 332 5.70 2.25 5.02
C VAL A 332 4.46 1.59 4.41
N GLY A 333 3.30 1.73 5.03
CA GLY A 333 2.03 1.17 4.57
C GLY A 333 1.84 -0.32 4.88
N LEU A 334 2.64 -0.91 5.76
CA LEU A 334 2.38 -2.26 6.27
C LEU A 334 1.30 -2.20 7.35
N SER A 335 0.15 -2.84 7.10
CA SER A 335 -0.92 -2.98 8.09
C SER A 335 -0.60 -4.09 9.10
N GLN A 336 0.48 -3.91 9.86
CA GLN A 336 0.93 -4.77 10.95
C GLN A 336 1.24 -3.93 12.19
N PRO A 337 1.00 -4.45 13.40
CA PRO A 337 1.34 -3.77 14.65
C PRO A 337 2.86 -3.71 14.86
N GLY A 338 3.31 -2.75 15.66
CA GLY A 338 4.68 -2.69 16.18
C GLY A 338 5.04 -3.89 17.04
N LEU A 339 6.33 -4.11 17.31
CA LEU A 339 6.81 -5.25 18.08
C LEU A 339 6.21 -5.32 19.50
N ALA A 340 6.05 -4.19 20.20
CA ALA A 340 5.43 -4.16 21.52
C ALA A 340 3.93 -4.50 21.47
N ASP A 341 3.19 -3.93 20.52
CA ASP A 341 1.77 -4.27 20.29
C ASP A 341 1.59 -5.74 19.85
N LEU A 342 2.55 -6.30 19.11
CA LEU A 342 2.57 -7.70 18.71
C LEU A 342 2.75 -8.65 19.91
N VAL A 343 3.54 -8.25 20.91
CA VAL A 343 3.65 -8.95 22.20
C VAL A 343 2.32 -8.90 22.95
N MET A 344 1.69 -7.73 23.07
CA MET A 344 0.37 -7.64 23.73
C MET A 344 -0.71 -8.45 23.00
N GLN A 345 -0.66 -8.53 21.67
CA GLN A 345 -1.53 -9.41 20.87
C GLN A 345 -1.21 -10.91 21.02
N SER A 346 -0.02 -11.27 21.48
CA SER A 346 0.36 -12.64 21.84
C SER A 346 -0.22 -13.01 23.21
N LEU A 347 -0.06 -12.11 24.20
CA LEU A 347 -0.58 -12.27 25.55
C LEU A 347 -2.12 -12.27 25.61
N SER A 348 -2.79 -11.43 24.82
CA SER A 348 -4.26 -11.27 24.86
C SER A 348 -5.10 -12.51 24.53
N VAL A 349 -4.49 -13.55 23.97
CA VAL A 349 -5.16 -14.86 23.73
C VAL A 349 -4.77 -15.94 24.74
N LEU A 350 -3.92 -15.62 25.71
CA LEU A 350 -3.49 -16.49 26.80
C LEU A 350 -4.23 -16.15 28.11
N PRO A 351 -4.42 -17.13 29.00
CA PRO A 351 -4.92 -16.85 30.36
C PRO A 351 -4.07 -15.80 31.07
N ILE A 352 -4.73 -14.83 31.71
CA ILE A 352 -4.06 -13.68 32.36
C ILE A 352 -3.03 -14.09 33.41
N GLY A 353 -3.27 -15.18 34.16
CA GLY A 353 -2.29 -15.72 35.12
C GLY A 353 -0.98 -16.28 34.52
N LEU A 354 -0.84 -16.33 33.19
CA LEU A 354 0.45 -16.60 32.54
C LEU A 354 1.22 -15.31 32.19
N TRP A 355 0.58 -14.15 32.21
CA TRP A 355 1.19 -12.90 31.74
C TRP A 355 2.38 -12.46 32.60
N PRO A 356 2.32 -12.44 33.95
CA PRO A 356 3.48 -12.02 34.75
C PRO A 356 4.70 -12.92 34.51
N GLY A 357 4.50 -14.24 34.43
CA GLY A 357 5.57 -15.20 34.15
C GLY A 357 6.17 -15.05 32.74
N LEU A 358 5.37 -14.68 31.74
CA LEU A 358 5.85 -14.43 30.37
C LEU A 358 6.56 -13.07 30.23
N LEU A 359 6.05 -12.02 30.88
CA LEU A 359 6.61 -10.67 30.88
C LEU A 359 7.90 -10.57 31.70
N ALA A 360 8.02 -11.34 32.79
CA ALA A 360 9.26 -11.44 33.56
C ALA A 360 10.38 -12.20 32.81
N ASN A 361 10.02 -13.14 31.92
CA ASN A 361 10.96 -14.02 31.24
C ASN A 361 10.99 -13.77 29.71
N ILE A 362 11.15 -12.51 29.30
CA ILE A 362 11.32 -12.16 27.88
C ILE A 362 12.76 -12.43 27.44
N VAL A 363 12.93 -13.26 26.42
CA VAL A 363 14.25 -13.56 25.83
C VAL A 363 14.25 -13.16 24.37
N VAL A 364 15.14 -12.24 23.99
CA VAL A 364 15.27 -11.74 22.62
C VAL A 364 16.43 -12.44 21.92
N VAL A 365 16.20 -12.95 20.71
CA VAL A 365 17.20 -13.61 19.85
C VAL A 365 17.10 -13.10 18.40
N GLY A 366 18.05 -13.52 17.56
CA GLY A 366 18.08 -13.17 16.14
C GLY A 366 19.04 -12.03 15.80
N GLY A 367 19.18 -11.76 14.49
CA GLY A 367 20.18 -10.82 13.98
C GLY A 367 19.88 -9.35 14.26
N ASN A 368 18.61 -8.94 14.25
CA ASN A 368 18.24 -7.53 14.43
C ASN A 368 18.39 -7.09 15.90
N ALA A 369 18.41 -8.03 16.85
CA ALA A 369 18.67 -7.76 18.26
C ALA A 369 20.09 -7.21 18.53
N ARG A 370 21.00 -7.31 17.54
CA ARG A 370 22.34 -6.69 17.57
C ARG A 370 22.34 -5.19 17.26
N LEU A 371 21.21 -4.62 16.83
CA LEU A 371 21.07 -3.17 16.66
C LEU A 371 21.16 -2.49 18.03
N GLU A 372 21.96 -1.43 18.11
CA GLU A 372 22.12 -0.65 19.34
C GLU A 372 20.75 -0.12 19.81
N ASN A 373 20.54 -0.13 21.13
CA ASN A 373 19.32 0.24 21.86
C ASN A 373 18.05 -0.59 21.58
N PHE A 374 18.11 -1.68 20.81
CA PHE A 374 16.94 -2.50 20.47
C PHE A 374 16.17 -3.00 21.71
N ILE A 375 16.89 -3.55 22.69
CA ILE A 375 16.29 -4.09 23.92
C ILE A 375 15.69 -2.97 24.77
N GLN A 376 16.39 -1.86 24.90
CA GLN A 376 15.98 -0.70 25.70
C GLN A 376 14.70 -0.06 25.15
N ARG A 377 14.61 0.16 23.84
CA ARG A 377 13.40 0.69 23.18
C ARG A 377 12.22 -0.27 23.34
N LEU A 378 12.44 -1.57 23.14
CA LEU A 378 11.40 -2.59 23.32
C LEU A 378 10.88 -2.64 24.76
N GLN A 379 11.76 -2.56 25.75
CA GLN A 379 11.37 -2.52 27.16
C GLN A 379 10.54 -1.28 27.48
N MET A 380 10.93 -0.09 26.99
CA MET A 380 10.16 1.15 27.18
C MET A 380 8.74 1.03 26.59
N GLU A 381 8.63 0.60 25.33
CA GLU A 381 7.32 0.49 24.66
C GLU A 381 6.41 -0.60 25.24
N LEU A 382 6.98 -1.64 25.84
CA LEU A 382 6.20 -2.67 26.56
C LEU A 382 5.68 -2.14 27.88
N LEU A 383 6.51 -1.44 28.68
CA LEU A 383 6.08 -0.83 29.95
C LEU A 383 4.95 0.18 29.73
N GLU A 384 4.98 0.97 28.65
CA GLU A 384 3.89 1.89 28.27
C GLU A 384 2.55 1.19 27.93
N ARG A 385 2.53 -0.15 27.78
CA ARG A 385 1.38 -0.94 27.31
C ARG A 385 0.89 -2.00 28.30
N VAL A 386 1.66 -2.30 29.35
CA VAL A 386 1.23 -3.23 30.42
C VAL A 386 0.34 -2.47 31.41
N PRO A 387 -0.79 -3.04 31.88
CA PRO A 387 -1.67 -2.37 32.85
C PRO A 387 -1.04 -2.19 34.24
N ASP A 388 -1.33 -1.05 34.90
CA ASP A 388 -0.82 -0.71 36.24
C ASP A 388 -1.08 -1.79 37.32
N ASP A 389 -2.17 -2.55 37.22
CA ASP A 389 -2.52 -3.63 38.17
C ASP A 389 -1.52 -4.81 38.09
N ASP A 390 -0.94 -5.10 36.91
CA ASP A 390 0.05 -6.16 36.72
C ASP A 390 1.44 -5.75 37.27
N GLU A 391 1.77 -4.45 37.29
CA GLU A 391 3.00 -3.95 37.94
C GLU A 391 2.98 -4.19 39.45
N ALA A 392 1.80 -4.07 40.08
CA ALA A 392 1.65 -4.28 41.53
C ALA A 392 1.84 -5.74 41.95
N GLU A 393 1.35 -6.72 41.17
CA GLU A 393 1.57 -8.15 41.47
C GLU A 393 3.02 -8.59 41.26
N MET A 394 3.76 -7.95 40.32
CA MET A 394 5.20 -8.24 40.13
C MET A 394 6.05 -7.92 41.36
N ASP A 395 5.69 -6.89 42.15
CA ASP A 395 6.36 -6.55 43.42
C ASP A 395 5.92 -7.45 44.60
N ILE A 396 4.75 -8.09 44.55
CA ILE A 396 4.19 -8.88 45.67
C ILE A 396 4.78 -10.29 45.77
N SER A 397 5.30 -10.85 44.68
CA SER A 397 5.83 -12.23 44.63
C SER A 397 7.14 -12.48 45.41
N GLY A 398 7.73 -11.45 46.04
CA GLY A 398 9.04 -11.51 46.68
C GLY A 398 9.10 -11.91 48.16
N ASP A 399 8.00 -11.79 48.93
CA ASP A 399 8.11 -11.65 50.41
C ASP A 399 7.32 -12.68 51.27
N GLU A 400 6.66 -13.70 50.68
CA GLU A 400 5.95 -14.74 51.45
C GLU A 400 6.68 -16.08 51.55
N ALA A 401 7.83 -16.11 52.24
CA ALA A 401 8.48 -17.36 52.63
C ALA A 401 9.32 -17.28 53.93
N GLN A 402 8.70 -16.97 55.08
CA GLN A 402 8.98 -17.62 56.40
C GLN A 402 8.20 -17.00 57.57
N ALA A 403 7.28 -17.75 58.19
CA ALA A 403 6.61 -17.37 59.43
C ALA A 403 6.25 -18.56 60.34
N SER A 404 7.27 -19.13 61.00
CA SER A 404 7.18 -19.95 62.23
C SER A 404 8.57 -19.96 62.88
N GLU A 405 8.80 -19.67 64.16
CA GLU A 405 7.94 -19.61 65.35
C GLU A 405 8.41 -18.52 66.35
N GLY A 406 7.60 -18.24 67.38
CA GLY A 406 8.05 -18.14 68.79
C GLY A 406 9.07 -17.07 69.23
N PRO A 407 8.69 -16.01 69.99
CA PRO A 407 9.61 -14.96 70.44
C PRO A 407 10.19 -15.17 71.85
N SER A 408 11.44 -14.74 72.11
CA SER A 408 11.88 -14.31 73.46
C SER A 408 13.11 -13.38 73.50
N ALA A 409 12.83 -12.07 73.46
CA ALA A 409 13.26 -11.06 74.44
C ALA A 409 14.76 -10.82 74.82
N LYS A 410 15.16 -9.53 74.65
CA LYS A 410 15.96 -8.62 75.54
C LYS A 410 17.36 -8.11 75.10
N ARG A 411 17.41 -6.77 75.06
CA ARG A 411 18.49 -5.84 75.50
C ARG A 411 19.73 -5.57 74.61
N ALA A 412 19.57 -4.51 73.81
CA ALA A 412 20.24 -3.19 73.99
C ALA A 412 21.79 -3.05 73.96
N ARG A 413 22.23 -2.44 72.83
CA ARG A 413 23.13 -1.26 72.71
C ARG A 413 24.66 -1.47 72.88
N LEU A 414 25.37 -1.41 71.75
CA LEU A 414 26.71 -0.81 71.61
C LEU A 414 26.99 -0.36 70.15
N THR A 415 28.16 0.22 69.88
CA THR A 415 28.41 1.25 68.85
C THR A 415 28.94 0.81 67.48
N VAL A 416 28.41 1.46 66.43
CA VAL A 416 29.07 1.96 65.19
C VAL A 416 30.23 1.15 64.56
N ALA A 417 29.96 0.58 63.39
CA ALA A 417 30.84 0.59 62.22
C ALA A 417 29.99 0.53 60.93
N GLN A 418 30.46 1.11 59.83
CA GLN A 418 29.70 1.13 58.56
C GLN A 418 29.90 -0.18 57.77
N SER A 419 28.81 -0.77 57.32
CA SER A 419 28.77 -1.73 56.21
C SER A 419 27.54 -1.43 55.35
N ALA A 420 27.75 -1.16 54.06
CA ALA A 420 26.65 -1.03 53.12
C ALA A 420 26.06 -2.42 52.81
N SER A 421 24.74 -2.53 52.74
CA SER A 421 24.03 -3.71 52.27
C SER A 421 23.31 -3.37 50.96
N ASP A 422 23.42 -4.27 49.99
CA ASP A 422 22.83 -4.13 48.66
C ASP A 422 21.29 -4.02 48.69
N ASN A 423 20.75 -3.25 47.75
CA ASN A 423 19.33 -3.34 47.38
C ASN A 423 19.25 -4.06 46.03
N ASN A 424 18.52 -5.16 45.99
CA ASN A 424 18.36 -5.99 44.80
C ASN A 424 17.27 -5.39 43.88
N THR A 425 17.59 -5.15 42.61
CA THR A 425 16.63 -4.75 41.57
C THR A 425 16.67 -5.73 40.40
N PRO A 426 15.57 -5.96 39.67
CA PRO A 426 15.54 -6.88 38.53
C PRO A 426 16.54 -6.46 37.44
N LYS A 427 17.44 -7.37 37.06
CA LYS A 427 18.48 -7.12 36.05
C LYS A 427 18.13 -7.79 34.74
N TRP A 428 17.73 -6.98 33.77
CA TRP A 428 17.60 -7.39 32.38
C TRP A 428 19.00 -7.63 31.81
N SER A 429 19.24 -8.84 31.32
CA SER A 429 20.58 -9.28 30.91
C SER A 429 20.90 -8.89 29.48
N ASN A 430 22.06 -8.27 29.28
CA ASN A 430 22.73 -8.21 27.98
C ASN A 430 23.78 -9.34 27.93
N PRO A 431 23.52 -10.49 27.27
CA PRO A 431 24.50 -11.55 27.13
C PRO A 431 25.54 -11.16 26.06
N ASP A 432 26.75 -10.80 26.51
CA ASP A 432 27.89 -10.51 25.64
C ASP A 432 28.35 -11.77 24.89
N PRO A 433 28.35 -11.80 23.54
CA PRO A 433 28.82 -12.94 22.77
C PRO A 433 30.33 -12.84 22.46
N TYR A 434 31.08 -13.75 23.08
CA TYR A 434 32.50 -14.11 22.89
C TYR A 434 33.54 -13.51 23.84
N THR A 435 34.11 -14.41 24.64
CA THR A 435 35.50 -14.32 25.12
C THR A 435 36.49 -14.35 23.96
N ALA A 436 36.95 -13.18 23.52
CA ALA A 436 38.22 -13.00 22.84
C ALA A 436 38.85 -11.67 23.31
N LEU A 437 39.95 -11.74 24.05
CA LEU A 437 40.61 -10.58 24.67
C LEU A 437 41.24 -9.64 23.62
N PRO A 438 40.94 -8.33 23.63
CA PRO A 438 41.84 -7.29 23.13
C PRO A 438 42.93 -6.99 24.19
N PRO A 439 44.09 -6.46 23.78
CA PRO A 439 45.21 -6.20 24.70
C PRO A 439 44.93 -5.02 25.66
N GLU A 440 45.62 -5.02 26.80
CA GLU A 440 45.45 -4.02 27.86
C GLU A 440 45.82 -2.59 27.42
N THR A 441 44.95 -1.61 27.66
CA THR A 441 45.35 -0.25 28.11
C THR A 441 44.19 0.55 28.72
N THR A 442 44.13 0.50 30.06
CA THR A 442 43.66 1.52 31.01
C THR A 442 42.97 2.80 30.50
N THR A 443 41.71 3.00 30.90
CA THR A 443 41.32 4.18 31.72
C THR A 443 40.01 3.96 32.48
N GLN A 444 40.06 4.03 33.82
CA GLN A 444 38.88 3.80 34.67
C GLN A 444 38.04 5.08 34.82
N GLY A 445 36.80 5.06 34.32
CA GLY A 445 35.78 6.06 34.61
C GLY A 445 34.67 5.47 35.49
N LYS A 446 34.39 6.06 36.66
CA LYS A 446 33.28 5.63 37.53
C LYS A 446 31.94 5.92 36.84
N LYS A 447 31.19 4.88 36.48
CA LYS A 447 29.79 5.01 36.01
C LYS A 447 28.94 5.63 37.13
N LYS A 448 28.14 6.64 36.79
CA LYS A 448 27.20 7.31 37.71
C LYS A 448 25.85 6.60 37.66
N ASP A 449 25.25 6.39 38.84
CA ASP A 449 23.93 5.78 38.98
C ASP A 449 22.82 6.77 38.56
N VAL A 450 22.14 6.45 37.46
CA VAL A 450 21.08 7.28 36.89
C VAL A 450 19.79 7.21 37.73
N VAL A 451 19.54 6.08 38.41
CA VAL A 451 18.35 5.90 39.27
C VAL A 451 18.41 6.81 40.49
N GLN A 452 19.62 7.05 41.04
CA GLN A 452 19.81 8.05 42.09
C GLN A 452 19.52 9.49 41.62
N MET A 453 19.82 9.84 40.37
CA MET A 453 19.48 11.18 39.84
C MET A 453 17.97 11.36 39.69
N ILE A 454 17.27 10.33 39.20
CA ILE A 454 15.81 10.35 38.99
C ILE A 454 15.06 10.45 40.34
N ARG A 455 15.48 9.71 41.37
CA ARG A 455 14.94 9.88 42.74
C ARG A 455 15.17 11.30 43.28
N LYS A 456 16.31 11.91 43.00
CA LYS A 456 16.63 13.28 43.46
C LYS A 456 15.78 14.35 42.76
N ALA A 457 15.51 14.17 41.47
CA ALA A 457 14.64 15.04 40.69
C ALA A 457 13.16 14.99 41.13
N ARG A 458 12.61 13.78 41.37
CA ARG A 458 11.22 13.61 41.86
C ARG A 458 10.99 14.19 43.27
N ILE A 459 12.00 14.15 44.15
CA ILE A 459 11.89 14.72 45.50
C ILE A 459 11.91 16.27 45.47
N GLN A 460 12.70 16.89 44.58
CA GLN A 460 12.75 18.35 44.46
C GLN A 460 11.48 18.97 43.86
N SER A 461 10.82 18.30 42.91
CA SER A 461 9.56 18.81 42.32
C SER A 461 8.37 18.78 43.29
N SER A 462 8.43 17.94 44.33
CA SER A 462 7.34 17.74 45.31
C SER A 462 7.27 18.81 46.41
N GLN A 463 8.31 19.65 46.59
CA GLN A 463 8.38 20.60 47.72
C GLN A 463 7.93 22.04 47.42
N VAL A 464 7.57 22.39 46.18
CA VAL A 464 7.43 23.81 45.76
C VAL A 464 5.97 24.26 45.51
N ARG A 465 4.97 23.36 45.49
CA ARG A 465 3.56 23.73 45.23
C ARG A 465 2.72 23.92 46.49
N THR A 466 3.01 24.96 47.29
CA THR A 466 2.08 25.52 48.29
C THR A 466 2.20 27.05 48.42
N SER A 467 1.73 27.79 47.42
CA SER A 467 1.13 29.14 47.58
C SER A 467 0.57 29.68 46.24
N LEU A 468 -0.66 30.18 46.27
CA LEU A 468 -1.25 31.12 45.29
C LEU A 468 -1.48 32.46 46.02
N PRO A 469 -1.55 33.61 45.33
CA PRO A 469 -2.88 34.12 44.97
C PRO A 469 -3.00 34.94 43.65
N SER A 470 -4.20 34.87 43.06
CA SER A 470 -5.05 35.92 42.43
C SER A 470 -4.38 37.22 41.91
N GLU A 471 -4.60 37.76 40.70
CA GLU A 471 -5.86 38.13 40.00
C GLU A 471 -5.51 38.46 38.52
N ALA A 472 -6.40 38.50 37.51
CA ALA A 472 -7.85 38.24 37.36
C ALA A 472 -8.11 37.66 35.93
N ALA A 473 -9.30 37.85 35.34
CA ALA A 473 -9.60 37.49 33.94
C ALA A 473 -10.53 38.52 33.28
N ASP A 474 -10.34 38.75 31.98
CA ASP A 474 -11.28 39.44 31.08
C ASP A 474 -11.51 38.62 29.80
N PHE A 475 -12.64 38.85 29.13
CA PHE A 475 -13.36 37.92 28.24
C PHE A 475 -13.66 38.68 26.91
N ILE A 476 -13.40 38.19 25.69
CA ILE A 476 -14.35 37.46 24.80
C ILE A 476 -13.78 37.32 23.34
N SER A 477 -14.13 36.19 22.70
CA SER A 477 -14.29 35.81 21.25
C SER A 477 -13.67 36.55 20.04
N PHE A 478 -13.33 35.72 19.02
CA PHE A 478 -13.68 35.77 17.57
C PHE A 478 -14.02 37.14 16.92
N ASP A 479 -13.53 37.52 15.73
CA ASP A 479 -13.57 36.77 14.45
C ASP A 479 -12.49 37.24 13.43
N ALA A 480 -12.47 36.63 12.23
CA ALA A 480 -11.46 36.82 11.18
C ALA A 480 -11.62 38.08 10.29
N ASP A 481 -10.56 38.41 9.53
CA ASP A 481 -10.65 38.78 8.10
C ASP A 481 -9.28 38.72 7.38
N GLU A 482 -9.31 38.49 6.05
CA GLU A 482 -8.15 38.23 5.19
C GLU A 482 -7.50 39.50 4.57
N SER A 483 -6.25 39.40 4.09
CA SER A 483 -5.90 39.69 2.67
C SER A 483 -4.38 39.56 2.36
N GLU A 484 -4.07 39.14 1.13
CA GLU A 484 -2.70 39.01 0.60
C GLU A 484 -2.13 40.33 0.03
N ALA A 485 -0.80 40.45 0.02
CA ALA A 485 -0.05 41.11 -1.06
C ALA A 485 1.36 40.49 -1.18
N SER A 486 1.85 40.30 -2.41
CA SER A 486 3.12 39.62 -2.70
C SER A 486 4.27 40.59 -2.97
N ASP A 487 5.51 40.20 -2.62
CA ASP A 487 6.69 40.09 -3.52
C ASP A 487 8.06 40.23 -2.81
N HIS A 488 9.10 39.64 -3.43
CA HIS A 488 10.56 39.80 -3.25
C HIS A 488 11.31 39.07 -2.09
N ASP A 489 12.26 38.24 -2.55
CA ASP A 489 13.70 38.09 -2.21
C ASP A 489 14.28 37.85 -0.79
N ASP A 490 15.34 37.04 -0.84
CA ASP A 490 16.50 36.81 0.04
C ASP A 490 16.44 35.91 1.31
N ASP A 491 17.48 35.06 1.39
CA ASP A 491 17.81 34.12 2.46
C ASP A 491 18.50 34.82 3.66
N HIS A 492 18.21 34.39 4.91
CA HIS A 492 19.25 34.01 5.89
C HIS A 492 18.69 33.41 7.21
N ASP A 493 19.14 32.18 7.48
CA ASP A 493 19.52 31.50 8.75
C ASP A 493 18.80 31.67 10.12
N ASP A 494 18.75 30.49 10.77
CA ASP A 494 18.76 30.16 12.21
C ASP A 494 17.53 30.39 13.13
N GLU A 495 16.91 29.25 13.49
CA GLU A 495 16.70 28.70 14.87
C GLU A 495 16.10 29.56 16.02
N PRO A 496 15.59 28.96 17.12
CA PRO A 496 14.99 27.62 17.32
C PRO A 496 13.68 27.68 18.20
N GLN A 497 13.32 26.55 18.83
CA GLN A 497 12.53 26.38 20.08
C GLN A 497 11.07 25.83 20.01
N SER A 498 10.95 24.60 20.52
CA SER A 498 9.92 24.02 21.44
C SER A 498 8.45 24.47 21.29
N ALA A 499 7.50 23.56 21.03
CA ALA A 499 6.97 22.52 21.93
C ALA A 499 6.12 23.10 23.10
N GLU A 500 4.98 22.53 23.53
CA GLU A 500 4.42 21.20 23.21
C GLU A 500 2.88 21.17 23.39
N ALA A 501 2.28 20.00 23.18
CA ALA A 501 0.84 19.75 23.20
C ALA A 501 0.18 19.78 24.59
N ALA A 502 -1.15 19.87 24.60
CA ALA A 502 -1.99 19.03 25.46
C ALA A 502 -3.41 18.89 24.88
N THR A 503 -4.01 17.71 25.05
CA THR A 503 -5.33 17.35 24.54
C THR A 503 -6.13 16.63 25.64
N LEU A 504 -7.47 16.69 25.59
CA LEU A 504 -8.43 15.79 26.31
C LEU A 504 -8.61 16.07 27.83
N SER A 505 -9.78 15.87 28.49
CA SER A 505 -11.15 15.52 28.05
C SER A 505 -12.23 15.63 29.17
N ALA A 506 -13.47 15.98 28.78
CA ALA A 506 -14.80 15.55 29.29
C ALA A 506 -15.41 15.82 30.72
N THR A 507 -16.68 16.28 30.66
CA THR A 507 -17.91 15.90 31.43
C THR A 507 -18.33 16.45 32.83
N ALA A 508 -19.31 17.39 32.79
CA ALA A 508 -20.60 17.50 33.57
C ALA A 508 -20.64 17.64 35.12
N PRO A 509 -21.74 18.13 35.79
CA PRO A 509 -23.07 18.58 35.30
C PRO A 509 -23.57 20.01 35.77
N THR A 510 -24.88 20.27 35.63
CA THR A 510 -25.76 21.48 35.81
C THR A 510 -25.81 22.16 37.21
N PRO A 511 -26.47 23.36 37.46
CA PRO A 511 -27.67 23.95 36.79
C PRO A 511 -27.89 25.51 36.66
N ARG A 512 -28.90 25.90 35.85
CA ARG A 512 -29.83 27.07 35.89
C ARG A 512 -29.35 28.54 36.07
N ALA A 513 -29.63 29.39 35.07
CA ALA A 513 -30.50 30.60 35.18
C ALA A 513 -30.77 31.27 33.80
N GLU A 514 -31.95 31.87 33.62
CA GLU A 514 -32.33 32.80 32.51
C GLU A 514 -32.39 34.27 33.05
N PRO A 515 -32.91 35.28 32.31
CA PRO A 515 -32.31 35.96 31.16
C PRO A 515 -32.25 37.50 31.35
N ASP A 516 -31.64 38.26 30.43
CA ASP A 516 -32.14 39.63 30.16
C ASP A 516 -31.84 40.13 28.74
N LEU A 517 -32.66 41.07 28.27
CA LEU A 517 -32.68 41.63 26.92
C LEU A 517 -31.95 42.97 26.82
N ARG A 518 -31.44 43.31 25.63
CA ARG A 518 -31.66 44.64 24.99
C ARG A 518 -31.27 44.68 23.51
N LEU A 519 -31.98 45.53 22.78
CA LEU A 519 -31.89 45.73 21.32
C LEU A 519 -30.84 46.80 20.95
N PRO A 520 -30.30 46.79 19.71
CA PRO A 520 -29.25 47.72 19.27
C PRO A 520 -29.77 49.05 18.69
N PRO A 521 -28.96 50.13 18.72
CA PRO A 521 -29.26 51.40 18.03
C PRO A 521 -28.79 51.43 16.56
N LYS A 522 -29.33 52.39 15.79
CA LYS A 522 -29.13 52.56 14.33
C LYS A 522 -27.88 53.39 13.97
N PRO A 523 -27.30 53.21 12.77
CA PRO A 523 -26.11 53.95 12.30
C PRO A 523 -26.43 55.23 11.49
N VAL A 524 -25.42 56.10 11.37
CA VAL A 524 -25.34 57.26 10.44
C VAL A 524 -23.84 57.46 10.04
N PRO A 525 -23.48 58.17 8.95
CA PRO A 525 -22.78 57.48 7.85
C PRO A 525 -21.48 58.15 7.35
N VAL A 526 -20.61 57.40 6.67
CA VAL A 526 -19.46 57.95 5.92
C VAL A 526 -19.40 57.39 4.49
N LYS A 527 -18.89 58.19 3.55
CA LYS A 527 -18.90 57.99 2.10
C LYS A 527 -17.64 57.28 1.56
N PRO A 528 -17.66 56.77 0.31
CA PRO A 528 -16.94 55.55 -0.04
C PRO A 528 -15.64 55.75 -0.84
N THR A 529 -14.79 54.72 -0.83
CA THR A 529 -13.75 54.49 -1.84
C THR A 529 -13.89 53.07 -2.40
N LYS A 530 -13.57 52.91 -3.69
CA LYS A 530 -13.70 51.65 -4.45
C LYS A 530 -12.49 50.76 -4.13
N THR A 531 -12.57 49.42 -4.08
CA THR A 531 -13.24 48.51 -5.02
C THR A 531 -13.53 47.17 -4.35
N PRO A 532 -14.74 46.57 -4.45
CA PRO A 532 -15.01 45.25 -3.89
C PRO A 532 -14.98 44.12 -4.92
N VAL A 533 -14.49 42.98 -4.45
CA VAL A 533 -14.74 41.62 -4.95
C VAL A 533 -16.25 41.35 -4.99
N LEU A 534 -16.72 40.52 -5.93
CA LEU A 534 -18.08 39.97 -5.91
C LEU A 534 -18.09 38.49 -6.31
N LEU A 535 -18.52 37.67 -5.35
CA LEU A 535 -19.09 36.34 -5.58
C LEU A 535 -20.38 36.47 -6.44
N PRO A 536 -20.70 35.52 -7.34
CA PRO A 536 -21.99 35.47 -8.01
C PRO A 536 -22.94 34.44 -7.38
N ASP A 537 -24.07 34.95 -6.91
CA ASP A 537 -25.27 34.21 -6.44
C ASP A 537 -25.96 33.44 -7.61
N PRO A 538 -26.83 32.42 -7.35
CA PRO A 538 -27.23 31.46 -8.37
C PRO A 538 -28.56 31.78 -9.10
N THR A 539 -28.55 31.62 -10.42
CA THR A 539 -29.73 31.38 -11.32
C THR A 539 -30.63 32.61 -11.68
N PRO A 540 -31.62 32.52 -12.61
CA PRO A 540 -31.31 32.88 -14.00
C PRO A 540 -32.38 33.70 -14.76
N SER A 541 -32.05 34.87 -15.33
CA SER A 541 -32.79 35.42 -16.49
C SER A 541 -31.93 36.37 -17.34
N VAL A 542 -32.40 36.73 -18.54
CA VAL A 542 -31.53 37.05 -19.69
C VAL A 542 -31.73 38.49 -20.22
N PHE A 543 -30.65 39.03 -20.80
CA PHE A 543 -30.55 40.15 -21.77
C PHE A 543 -30.08 41.52 -21.25
N GLY A 544 -28.88 41.92 -21.70
CA GLY A 544 -28.25 43.22 -21.48
C GLY A 544 -27.21 43.59 -22.56
N THR A 545 -27.64 43.69 -23.82
CA THR A 545 -26.98 44.45 -24.91
C THR A 545 -25.45 44.31 -25.11
N ARG A 546 -25.00 43.18 -25.67
CA ARG A 546 -24.07 43.20 -26.80
C ARG A 546 -24.68 42.39 -27.95
N LYS A 547 -24.54 42.87 -29.19
CA LYS A 547 -24.75 42.03 -30.37
C LYS A 547 -23.70 40.93 -30.31
N ARG A 548 -24.11 39.66 -30.23
CA ARG A 548 -23.21 38.54 -30.53
C ARG A 548 -22.68 38.74 -31.95
N THR A 549 -21.37 38.73 -32.08
CA THR A 549 -20.72 38.53 -33.36
C THR A 549 -20.86 37.07 -33.78
N HIS A 550 -20.70 36.79 -35.06
CA HIS A 550 -20.80 35.42 -35.60
C HIS A 550 -19.74 34.46 -35.01
N ASP A 551 -18.70 35.02 -34.39
CA ASP A 551 -17.45 34.34 -34.04
C ASP A 551 -17.25 34.20 -32.51
N ASP A 552 -18.32 34.31 -31.72
CA ASP A 552 -18.30 34.06 -30.27
C ASP A 552 -18.19 32.53 -30.00
N GLU A 553 -16.98 31.97 -30.11
CA GLU A 553 -16.71 30.54 -29.87
C GLU A 553 -17.08 30.12 -28.43
N ILE A 554 -17.91 29.07 -28.31
CA ILE A 554 -18.25 28.45 -27.02
C ILE A 554 -17.01 27.72 -26.50
N LYS A 555 -16.32 28.30 -25.51
CA LYS A 555 -15.22 27.62 -24.81
C LYS A 555 -15.71 26.33 -24.17
N MET A 556 -15.12 25.21 -24.59
CA MET A 556 -15.49 23.87 -24.13
C MET A 556 -15.02 23.56 -22.71
N PRO A 557 -15.71 22.64 -22.00
CA PRO A 557 -15.35 22.26 -20.64
C PRO A 557 -14.18 21.26 -20.59
N HIS A 558 -13.04 21.73 -20.09
CA HIS A 558 -11.96 21.01 -19.36
C HIS A 558 -11.33 19.71 -19.91
N ALA A 559 -11.72 19.20 -21.07
CA ALA A 559 -11.09 18.01 -21.65
C ALA A 559 -9.67 18.36 -22.18
N ARG A 560 -8.65 18.01 -21.40
CA ARG A 560 -7.26 17.82 -21.87
C ARG A 560 -6.93 16.34 -21.89
N ILE A 561 -6.06 15.91 -22.81
CA ILE A 561 -5.48 14.57 -22.79
C ILE A 561 -4.43 14.51 -21.68
N LYS A 562 -4.81 13.91 -20.54
CA LYS A 562 -3.86 13.59 -19.46
C LYS A 562 -2.99 12.41 -19.92
N GLN A 563 -1.66 12.56 -19.88
CA GLN A 563 -0.74 11.44 -20.11
C GLN A 563 -0.94 10.39 -19.00
N ALA A 564 -1.07 9.13 -19.38
CA ALA A 564 -1.29 8.05 -18.43
C ALA A 564 -0.04 7.80 -17.55
N THR A 565 -0.22 7.91 -16.24
CA THR A 565 0.86 7.66 -15.26
C THR A 565 1.21 6.17 -15.26
N LYS A 566 2.50 5.84 -15.51
CA LYS A 566 2.98 4.45 -15.56
C LYS A 566 3.23 3.81 -14.20
N THR A 567 3.12 4.58 -13.12
CA THR A 567 3.32 4.10 -11.75
C THR A 567 2.02 3.51 -11.21
N PRO A 568 2.06 2.37 -10.48
CA PRO A 568 0.93 1.89 -9.71
C PRO A 568 0.40 2.97 -8.76
N VAL A 569 -0.92 3.14 -8.74
CA VAL A 569 -1.61 4.06 -7.81
C VAL A 569 -1.98 3.32 -6.51
N ASP A 570 -2.01 4.03 -5.40
CA ASP A 570 -2.45 3.54 -4.08
C ASP A 570 -3.96 3.20 -4.01
N GLY A 571 -4.73 3.72 -4.95
CA GLY A 571 -6.19 3.61 -4.97
C GLY A 571 -6.89 4.61 -4.06
N GLY A 572 -6.23 5.69 -3.66
CA GLY A 572 -6.89 6.84 -3.04
C GLY A 572 -7.88 7.50 -4.00
N ILE A 573 -8.93 8.16 -3.47
CA ILE A 573 -9.86 8.94 -4.30
C ILE A 573 -9.08 10.09 -4.94
N ARG A 574 -9.07 10.16 -6.27
CA ARG A 574 -8.35 11.23 -7.00
C ARG A 574 -8.98 12.59 -6.68
N SER A 575 -8.16 13.64 -6.70
CA SER A 575 -8.59 15.02 -6.39
C SER A 575 -9.81 15.50 -7.17
N GLU A 576 -9.95 15.08 -8.43
CA GLU A 576 -11.09 15.39 -9.30
C GLU A 576 -12.43 14.76 -8.86
N TRP A 577 -12.40 13.81 -7.92
CA TRP A 577 -13.56 13.11 -7.35
C TRP A 577 -13.78 13.40 -5.85
N LEU A 578 -12.88 14.14 -5.18
CA LEU A 578 -13.08 14.53 -3.79
C LEU A 578 -14.35 15.38 -3.66
N ALA A 579 -15.10 15.19 -2.58
CA ALA A 579 -16.33 15.93 -2.35
C ALA A 579 -16.06 17.44 -2.25
N ASP A 580 -16.86 18.22 -2.96
CA ASP A 580 -16.85 19.67 -2.94
C ASP A 580 -17.84 20.15 -1.86
N PRO A 581 -17.45 21.00 -0.89
CA PRO A 581 -18.35 21.47 0.16
C PRO A 581 -19.62 22.16 -0.34
N GLU A 582 -19.60 22.74 -1.55
CA GLU A 582 -20.75 23.44 -2.13
C GLU A 582 -21.71 22.51 -2.90
N LEU A 583 -21.32 21.25 -3.16
CA LEU A 583 -22.09 20.30 -3.96
C LEU A 583 -22.55 19.09 -3.14
N THR A 584 -23.70 18.52 -3.50
CA THR A 584 -24.09 17.23 -2.91
C THR A 584 -23.12 16.13 -3.34
N PRO A 585 -22.53 15.36 -2.40
CA PRO A 585 -21.66 14.24 -2.75
C PRO A 585 -22.42 13.04 -3.35
N THR A 586 -23.76 13.07 -3.31
CA THR A 586 -24.64 11.97 -3.73
C THR A 586 -25.80 12.46 -4.64
N PRO A 587 -25.52 13.02 -5.83
CA PRO A 587 -26.52 13.65 -6.69
C PRO A 587 -27.60 12.70 -7.25
N TRP A 588 -27.43 11.38 -7.12
CA TRP A 588 -28.46 10.40 -7.47
C TRP A 588 -29.59 10.30 -6.44
N MET A 589 -29.41 10.77 -5.21
CA MET A 589 -30.44 10.73 -4.16
C MET A 589 -31.54 11.77 -4.37
N VAL A 590 -32.34 11.56 -5.42
CA VAL A 590 -33.56 12.34 -5.70
C VAL A 590 -34.76 11.80 -4.89
N VAL A 591 -34.74 10.51 -4.54
CA VAL A 591 -35.79 9.83 -3.76
C VAL A 591 -35.22 9.34 -2.42
N ASP A 592 -35.89 9.66 -1.33
CA ASP A 592 -35.52 9.17 0.00
C ASP A 592 -36.04 7.74 0.23
N HIS A 593 -35.12 6.81 0.47
CA HIS A 593 -35.43 5.38 0.70
C HIS A 593 -35.41 4.98 2.18
N SER A 594 -35.25 5.94 3.10
CA SER A 594 -35.00 5.73 4.53
C SER A 594 -36.08 4.92 5.27
N GLN A 595 -37.29 4.88 4.71
CA GLN A 595 -38.44 4.13 5.22
C GLN A 595 -38.43 2.65 4.84
N SER A 596 -37.41 2.17 4.10
CA SER A 596 -37.29 0.77 3.70
C SER A 596 -36.98 -0.12 4.92
N ALA A 597 -37.86 -1.06 5.24
CA ALA A 597 -37.71 -1.94 6.41
C ALA A 597 -36.50 -2.90 6.34
N ASN A 598 -36.04 -3.23 5.12
CA ASN A 598 -34.86 -4.08 4.90
C ASN A 598 -33.74 -3.25 4.25
N MET A 599 -32.57 -3.21 4.89
CA MET A 599 -31.40 -2.46 4.42
C MET A 599 -30.89 -2.94 3.05
N ALA A 600 -31.00 -4.23 2.72
CA ALA A 600 -30.62 -4.74 1.40
C ALA A 600 -31.57 -4.25 0.30
N VAL A 601 -32.85 -4.02 0.62
CA VAL A 601 -33.83 -3.40 -0.29
C VAL A 601 -33.56 -1.90 -0.44
N TRP A 602 -33.16 -1.19 0.62
CA TRP A 602 -32.69 0.19 0.52
C TRP A 602 -31.47 0.28 -0.42
N LEU A 603 -30.43 -0.52 -0.15
CA LEU A 603 -29.23 -0.54 -1.00
C LEU A 603 -29.56 -0.92 -2.45
N HIS A 604 -30.47 -1.86 -2.70
CA HIS A 604 -30.92 -2.18 -4.04
C HIS A 604 -31.52 -0.96 -4.77
N LYS A 605 -32.45 -0.22 -4.12
CA LYS A 605 -33.05 0.98 -4.71
C LYS A 605 -32.01 2.06 -4.99
N GLU A 606 -31.09 2.28 -4.05
CA GLU A 606 -30.04 3.29 -4.23
C GLU A 606 -29.06 2.94 -5.36
N VAL A 607 -28.75 1.65 -5.55
CA VAL A 607 -27.98 1.16 -6.72
C VAL A 607 -28.74 1.38 -8.02
N VAL A 608 -30.08 1.26 -8.03
CA VAL A 608 -30.92 1.61 -9.19
C VAL A 608 -30.85 3.12 -9.45
N ASP A 609 -31.05 3.97 -8.45
CA ASP A 609 -30.99 5.43 -8.61
C ASP A 609 -29.61 5.90 -9.12
N PHE A 610 -28.52 5.34 -8.58
CA PHE A 610 -27.17 5.59 -9.06
C PHE A 610 -26.97 5.17 -10.52
N TYR A 611 -27.50 4.00 -10.90
CA TYR A 611 -27.45 3.53 -12.29
C TYR A 611 -28.29 4.42 -13.22
N GLU A 612 -29.50 4.80 -12.82
CA GLU A 612 -30.36 5.74 -13.57
C GLU A 612 -29.71 7.12 -13.71
N TYR A 613 -28.98 7.59 -12.70
CA TYR A 613 -28.19 8.81 -12.76
C TYR A 613 -27.03 8.69 -13.77
N ILE A 614 -26.25 7.60 -13.75
CA ILE A 614 -25.05 7.45 -14.60
C ILE A 614 -25.34 6.98 -16.02
N LYS A 615 -26.37 6.17 -16.26
CA LYS A 615 -26.57 5.49 -17.55
C LYS A 615 -26.61 6.45 -18.75
N PRO A 616 -26.19 5.98 -19.94
CA PRO A 616 -26.37 6.70 -21.19
C PRO A 616 -27.78 7.26 -21.41
N ARG A 617 -27.87 8.47 -21.94
CA ARG A 617 -29.12 9.09 -22.42
C ARG A 617 -29.19 9.08 -23.95
N ASP A 618 -30.39 9.05 -24.51
CA ASP A 618 -30.64 8.95 -25.96
C ASP A 618 -29.87 9.98 -26.81
N PHE A 619 -29.73 11.22 -26.31
CA PHE A 619 -28.98 12.27 -27.01
C PHE A 619 -27.46 12.04 -26.96
N GLU A 620 -26.94 11.46 -25.87
CA GLU A 620 -25.53 11.11 -25.70
C GLU A 620 -25.16 9.95 -26.64
N GLU A 621 -26.03 8.94 -26.74
CA GLU A 621 -25.85 7.80 -27.64
C GLU A 621 -25.96 8.22 -29.10
N ARG A 622 -26.96 9.04 -29.44
CA ARG A 622 -27.13 9.61 -30.79
C ARG A 622 -25.92 10.43 -31.23
N LEU A 623 -25.40 11.32 -30.39
CA LEU A 623 -24.23 12.14 -30.75
C LEU A 623 -22.96 11.32 -30.93
N ARG A 624 -22.76 10.28 -30.12
CA ARG A 624 -21.67 9.29 -30.28
C ARG A 624 -21.84 8.47 -31.57
N GLY A 625 -23.07 8.08 -31.93
CA GLY A 625 -23.38 7.47 -33.23
C GLY A 625 -23.08 8.40 -34.42
N GLU A 626 -23.52 9.66 -34.36
CA GLU A 626 -23.17 10.65 -35.40
C GLU A 626 -21.65 10.86 -35.51
N LEU A 627 -20.89 10.76 -34.41
CA LEU A 627 -19.42 10.83 -34.40
C LEU A 627 -18.79 9.64 -35.12
N VAL A 628 -19.23 8.41 -34.83
CA VAL A 628 -18.78 7.19 -35.52
C VAL A 628 -19.00 7.32 -37.03
N GLU A 629 -20.18 7.73 -37.47
CA GLU A 629 -20.48 7.88 -38.91
C GLU A 629 -19.69 9.01 -39.58
N ARG A 630 -19.39 10.11 -38.88
CA ARG A 630 -18.45 11.14 -39.37
C ARG A 630 -17.05 10.57 -39.59
N LEU A 631 -16.50 9.86 -38.59
CA LEU A 631 -15.15 9.28 -38.66
C LEU A 631 -15.07 8.17 -39.71
N LYS A 632 -16.07 7.30 -39.81
CA LYS A 632 -16.22 6.29 -40.85
C LYS A 632 -16.25 6.91 -42.25
N THR A 633 -17.02 7.98 -42.45
CA THR A 633 -17.07 8.72 -43.72
C THR A 633 -15.72 9.36 -44.07
N PHE A 634 -15.05 9.97 -43.09
CA PHE A 634 -13.70 10.52 -43.26
C PHE A 634 -12.69 9.43 -43.64
N CYS A 635 -12.63 8.34 -42.88
CA CYS A 635 -11.69 7.25 -43.11
C CYS A 635 -11.90 6.59 -44.47
N ARG A 636 -13.14 6.29 -44.89
CA ARG A 636 -13.43 5.74 -46.23
C ARG A 636 -13.07 6.70 -47.37
N LYS A 637 -13.18 8.02 -47.17
CA LYS A 637 -12.77 9.03 -48.18
C LYS A 637 -11.25 9.17 -48.28
N THR A 638 -10.55 9.21 -47.16
CA THR A 638 -9.09 9.42 -47.09
C THR A 638 -8.29 8.14 -47.33
N PHE A 639 -8.83 6.99 -46.92
CA PHE A 639 -8.22 5.65 -46.98
C PHE A 639 -9.25 4.67 -47.56
N LYS A 640 -9.27 4.59 -48.90
CA LYS A 640 -10.33 3.93 -49.69
C LYS A 640 -10.65 2.49 -49.25
N ASP A 641 -9.64 1.77 -48.81
CA ASP A 641 -9.66 0.35 -48.43
C ASP A 641 -9.73 0.11 -46.90
N ALA A 642 -10.21 1.08 -46.11
CA ALA A 642 -10.36 0.93 -44.66
C ALA A 642 -11.57 1.66 -44.06
N GLU A 643 -12.03 1.15 -42.92
CA GLU A 643 -13.21 1.63 -42.18
C GLU A 643 -12.95 1.70 -40.67
N VAL A 644 -13.81 2.40 -39.94
CA VAL A 644 -13.74 2.53 -38.48
C VAL A 644 -14.98 1.89 -37.86
N TYR A 645 -14.76 1.02 -36.88
CA TYR A 645 -15.81 0.33 -36.14
C TYR A 645 -15.70 0.63 -34.64
N PRO A 646 -16.80 0.98 -33.94
CA PRO A 646 -16.74 1.16 -32.50
C PRO A 646 -16.65 -0.19 -31.79
N PHE A 647 -15.94 -0.23 -30.66
CA PHE A 647 -15.89 -1.39 -29.77
C PHE A 647 -15.96 -0.97 -28.30
N GLY A 648 -15.81 -1.94 -27.38
CA GLY A 648 -15.69 -1.64 -25.95
C GLY A 648 -16.98 -1.09 -25.33
N SER A 649 -16.86 0.00 -24.57
CA SER A 649 -17.93 0.46 -23.68
C SER A 649 -19.13 1.12 -24.40
N PHE A 650 -18.92 1.68 -25.60
CA PHE A 650 -19.98 2.35 -26.34
C PHE A 650 -21.01 1.36 -26.95
N PRO A 651 -20.63 0.38 -27.80
CA PRO A 651 -21.59 -0.58 -28.38
C PRO A 651 -22.26 -1.52 -27.36
N SER A 652 -21.68 -1.62 -26.16
CA SER A 652 -22.28 -2.37 -25.04
C SER A 652 -23.33 -1.58 -24.26
N GLY A 653 -23.38 -0.25 -24.40
CA GLY A 653 -24.23 0.63 -23.60
C GLY A 653 -23.78 0.77 -22.14
N LEU A 654 -22.52 0.40 -21.82
CA LEU A 654 -21.94 0.46 -20.47
C LEU A 654 -20.86 1.54 -20.32
N TYR A 655 -20.95 2.60 -21.11
CA TYR A 655 -20.04 3.74 -21.02
C TYR A 655 -20.50 4.71 -19.91
N LEU A 656 -19.52 5.29 -19.21
CA LEU A 656 -19.78 6.37 -18.26
C LEU A 656 -19.91 7.69 -19.04
N PRO A 657 -20.57 8.75 -18.50
CA PRO A 657 -20.79 9.99 -19.24
C PRO A 657 -19.53 10.58 -19.89
N THR A 658 -18.41 10.59 -19.17
CA THR A 658 -17.09 11.07 -19.62
C THR A 658 -16.19 10.01 -20.26
N ALA A 659 -16.70 8.82 -20.56
CA ALA A 659 -15.90 7.75 -21.14
C ALA A 659 -15.48 8.03 -22.59
N ASP A 660 -14.25 7.63 -22.89
CA ASP A 660 -13.61 7.72 -24.20
C ASP A 660 -14.29 6.82 -25.23
N MET A 661 -14.21 7.20 -26.50
CA MET A 661 -14.74 6.43 -27.64
C MET A 661 -13.69 5.47 -28.19
N ASP A 662 -13.78 4.19 -27.82
CA ASP A 662 -12.94 3.10 -28.34
C ASP A 662 -13.33 2.72 -29.78
N LEU A 663 -12.45 2.97 -30.75
CA LEU A 663 -12.69 2.68 -32.17
C LEU A 663 -11.54 1.87 -32.81
N ALA A 664 -11.87 0.96 -33.71
CA ALA A 664 -10.93 0.13 -34.46
C ALA A 664 -10.94 0.52 -35.95
N PHE A 665 -9.80 1.02 -36.44
CA PHE A 665 -9.55 1.25 -37.86
C PHE A 665 -9.04 -0.05 -38.50
N ILE A 666 -9.80 -0.60 -39.44
CA ILE A 666 -9.56 -1.92 -40.04
C ILE A 666 -9.56 -1.82 -41.57
N SER A 667 -8.57 -2.42 -42.22
CA SER A 667 -8.53 -2.54 -43.69
C SER A 667 -9.43 -3.65 -44.22
N ASP A 668 -9.96 -3.49 -45.44
CA ASP A 668 -10.75 -4.52 -46.12
C ASP A 668 -9.96 -5.83 -46.35
N SER A 669 -8.63 -5.74 -46.44
CA SER A 669 -7.73 -6.89 -46.47
C SER A 669 -7.62 -7.59 -45.13
N TYR A 670 -7.39 -6.86 -44.04
CA TYR A 670 -7.32 -7.42 -42.69
C TYR A 670 -8.68 -7.96 -42.25
N ALA A 671 -9.78 -7.30 -42.66
CA ALA A 671 -11.16 -7.76 -42.51
C ALA A 671 -11.41 -9.17 -43.11
N LYS A 672 -10.63 -9.56 -44.12
CA LYS A 672 -10.71 -10.88 -44.76
C LYS A 672 -9.64 -11.87 -44.28
N GLY A 673 -8.92 -11.55 -43.20
CA GLY A 673 -7.85 -12.40 -42.65
C GLY A 673 -6.48 -12.17 -43.28
N GLY A 674 -6.29 -11.10 -44.06
CA GLY A 674 -4.99 -10.69 -44.58
C GLY A 674 -4.06 -10.11 -43.50
N VAL A 675 -2.84 -9.75 -43.90
CA VAL A 675 -1.83 -9.14 -43.01
C VAL A 675 -2.21 -7.68 -42.68
N ALA A 676 -1.91 -7.25 -41.45
CA ALA A 676 -2.13 -5.87 -41.00
C ALA A 676 -1.37 -4.87 -41.88
N ARG A 677 -2.09 -3.93 -42.51
CA ARG A 677 -1.52 -2.94 -43.44
C ARG A 677 -1.25 -1.59 -42.79
N TYR A 678 -2.02 -1.27 -41.74
CA TYR A 678 -1.98 0.00 -41.03
C TYR A 678 -1.50 -0.19 -39.59
N GLY A 679 -0.68 0.74 -39.10
CA GLY A 679 -0.02 0.63 -37.78
C GLY A 679 1.46 1.02 -37.77
N THR A 680 2.07 1.26 -38.93
CA THR A 680 3.45 1.79 -39.00
C THR A 680 3.53 3.22 -38.44
N LYS A 681 4.67 3.57 -37.82
CA LYS A 681 4.93 4.91 -37.27
C LYS A 681 4.63 6.03 -38.28
N SER A 682 5.07 5.88 -39.52
CA SER A 682 4.81 6.83 -40.61
C SER A 682 3.32 6.97 -40.97
N PHE A 683 2.54 5.88 -40.91
CA PHE A 683 1.10 5.94 -41.09
C PHE A 683 0.41 6.71 -39.95
N LEU A 684 0.80 6.50 -38.69
CA LEU A 684 0.20 7.21 -37.54
C LEU A 684 0.41 8.73 -37.64
N TYR A 685 1.60 9.20 -38.02
CA TYR A 685 1.83 10.63 -38.29
C TYR A 685 0.98 11.14 -39.46
N ARG A 686 0.87 10.37 -40.56
CA ARG A 686 0.01 10.73 -41.70
C ARG A 686 -1.47 10.82 -41.28
N PHE A 687 -1.93 9.92 -40.43
CA PHE A 687 -3.30 9.92 -39.90
C PHE A 687 -3.56 11.16 -39.03
N ARG A 688 -2.62 11.53 -38.14
CA ARG A 688 -2.66 12.79 -37.37
C ARG A 688 -2.76 14.01 -38.27
N SER A 689 -1.95 14.09 -39.33
CA SER A 689 -2.03 15.20 -40.29
C SER A 689 -3.40 15.26 -40.99
N GLN A 690 -4.00 14.12 -41.33
CA GLN A 690 -5.32 14.08 -41.96
C GLN A 690 -6.45 14.50 -41.01
N LEU A 691 -6.38 14.13 -39.72
CA LEU A 691 -7.31 14.61 -38.68
C LEU A 691 -7.26 16.14 -38.52
N LYS A 692 -6.05 16.71 -38.48
CA LYS A 692 -5.85 18.17 -38.44
C LYS A 692 -6.41 18.87 -39.69
N ASN A 693 -6.00 18.41 -40.88
CA ASN A 693 -6.39 19.03 -42.16
C ASN A 693 -7.92 19.05 -42.37
N HIS A 694 -8.65 18.07 -41.84
CA HIS A 694 -10.11 18.00 -41.93
C HIS A 694 -10.84 18.62 -40.70
N ARG A 695 -10.10 19.24 -39.77
CA ARG A 695 -10.61 19.84 -38.51
C ARG A 695 -11.49 18.88 -37.70
N ILE A 696 -11.10 17.61 -37.67
CA ILE A 696 -11.79 16.56 -36.90
C ILE A 696 -11.34 16.59 -35.44
N ALA A 697 -10.06 16.85 -35.21
CA ALA A 697 -9.46 16.91 -33.88
C ALA A 697 -8.92 18.31 -33.59
N TRP A 698 -8.92 18.71 -32.32
CA TRP A 698 -8.19 19.90 -31.88
C TRP A 698 -6.67 19.71 -32.07
N GLU A 699 -5.99 20.75 -32.53
CA GLU A 699 -4.63 20.63 -33.05
C GLU A 699 -3.57 20.22 -32.02
N ASP A 700 -3.74 20.64 -30.78
CA ASP A 700 -2.82 20.35 -29.67
C ASP A 700 -3.20 19.10 -28.86
N GLU A 701 -4.43 18.60 -29.06
CA GLU A 701 -5.01 17.46 -28.33
C GLU A 701 -5.03 16.20 -29.25
N ILE A 702 -3.85 15.80 -29.76
CA ILE A 702 -3.65 14.53 -30.47
C ILE A 702 -2.36 13.84 -30.02
N GLU A 703 -2.50 12.69 -29.35
CA GLU A 703 -1.41 11.84 -28.86
C GLU A 703 -1.23 10.59 -29.74
N LEU A 704 0.03 10.16 -29.94
CA LEU A 704 0.39 8.99 -30.74
C LEU A 704 1.10 7.94 -29.87
N ILE A 705 0.44 6.81 -29.60
CA ILE A 705 1.01 5.71 -28.82
C ILE A 705 1.55 4.66 -29.79
N VAL A 706 2.82 4.80 -30.16
CA VAL A 706 3.49 3.96 -31.18
C VAL A 706 4.17 2.73 -30.58
N GLY A 707 4.54 2.75 -29.29
CA GLY A 707 5.34 1.71 -28.64
C GLY A 707 4.55 0.55 -27.99
N ALA A 708 3.24 0.46 -28.22
CA ALA A 708 2.38 -0.57 -27.64
C ALA A 708 2.19 -1.77 -28.60
N LYS A 709 1.76 -2.92 -28.07
CA LYS A 709 1.44 -4.14 -28.86
C LYS A 709 0.41 -3.88 -29.97
N VAL A 710 -0.49 -2.92 -29.74
CA VAL A 710 -1.42 -2.37 -30.73
C VAL A 710 -1.18 -0.85 -30.77
N PRO A 711 -0.79 -0.27 -31.90
CA PRO A 711 -0.63 1.19 -32.04
C PRO A 711 -1.97 1.93 -31.88
N LEU A 712 -1.94 3.09 -31.23
CA LEU A 712 -3.14 3.90 -30.94
C LEU A 712 -2.93 5.37 -31.29
N VAL A 713 -4.01 6.06 -31.67
CA VAL A 713 -4.11 7.52 -31.77
C VAL A 713 -5.21 7.98 -30.82
N LYS A 714 -4.88 8.79 -29.82
CA LYS A 714 -5.85 9.43 -28.93
C LYS A 714 -6.07 10.88 -29.36
N PHE A 715 -7.31 11.35 -29.41
CA PHE A 715 -7.61 12.76 -29.68
C PHE A 715 -8.95 13.23 -29.09
N ILE A 716 -9.19 14.54 -29.09
CA ILE A 716 -10.48 15.14 -28.73
C ILE A 716 -11.20 15.64 -29.98
N GLU A 717 -12.42 15.17 -30.24
CA GLU A 717 -13.20 15.56 -31.43
C GLU A 717 -13.72 17.00 -31.31
N HIS A 718 -13.53 17.76 -32.40
CA HIS A 718 -13.72 19.21 -32.42
C HIS A 718 -15.16 19.67 -32.20
N ARG A 719 -16.17 18.88 -32.59
CA ARG A 719 -17.59 19.27 -32.50
C ARG A 719 -18.23 18.95 -31.14
N THR A 720 -17.83 17.83 -30.52
CA THR A 720 -18.51 17.25 -29.35
C THR A 720 -17.69 17.26 -28.07
N GLY A 721 -16.38 17.52 -28.15
CA GLY A 721 -15.48 17.44 -27.00
C GLY A 721 -15.27 16.01 -26.48
N LEU A 722 -15.75 15.00 -27.21
CA LEU A 722 -15.55 13.60 -26.85
C LEU A 722 -14.11 13.19 -27.14
N LYS A 723 -13.51 12.49 -26.18
CA LYS A 723 -12.22 11.81 -26.34
C LYS A 723 -12.42 10.56 -27.21
N VAL A 724 -11.46 10.29 -28.09
CA VAL A 724 -11.53 9.21 -29.08
C VAL A 724 -10.18 8.47 -29.13
N ASP A 725 -10.24 7.16 -28.95
CA ASP A 725 -9.10 6.25 -29.00
C ASP A 725 -9.23 5.37 -30.25
N ILE A 726 -8.41 5.61 -31.27
CA ILE A 726 -8.38 4.79 -32.49
C ILE A 726 -7.21 3.80 -32.42
N SER A 727 -7.55 2.51 -32.34
CA SER A 727 -6.63 1.39 -32.54
C SER A 727 -6.58 0.97 -34.02
N PHE A 728 -5.45 0.44 -34.48
CA PHE A 728 -5.25 0.04 -35.88
C PHE A 728 -5.10 -1.47 -36.02
N GLU A 729 -5.85 -2.05 -36.96
CA GLU A 729 -5.82 -3.49 -37.31
C GLU A 729 -5.97 -4.40 -36.07
N ASN A 730 -6.91 -4.06 -35.18
CA ASN A 730 -7.28 -4.90 -34.04
C ASN A 730 -8.73 -5.37 -34.13
N ARG A 731 -8.95 -6.68 -33.99
CA ARG A 731 -10.26 -7.34 -34.10
C ARG A 731 -10.84 -7.83 -32.79
N THR A 732 -10.02 -7.99 -31.74
CA THR A 732 -10.43 -8.62 -30.48
C THR A 732 -11.58 -7.88 -29.80
N GLY A 733 -11.56 -6.55 -29.85
CA GLY A 733 -12.61 -5.70 -29.31
C GLY A 733 -13.96 -5.85 -30.02
N LEU A 734 -13.99 -6.22 -31.30
CA LEU A 734 -15.22 -6.42 -32.06
C LEU A 734 -15.88 -7.77 -31.73
N THR A 735 -15.08 -8.84 -31.63
CA THR A 735 -15.59 -10.16 -31.22
C THR A 735 -16.23 -10.13 -29.83
N ALA A 736 -15.66 -9.35 -28.91
CA ALA A 736 -16.20 -9.18 -27.56
C ALA A 736 -17.60 -8.53 -27.48
N ILE A 737 -18.06 -7.84 -28.55
CA ILE A 737 -19.39 -7.21 -28.59
C ILE A 737 -20.50 -8.28 -28.59
N GLU A 738 -20.29 -9.41 -29.26
CA GLU A 738 -21.27 -10.49 -29.34
C GLU A 738 -21.36 -11.24 -28.00
N THR A 739 -20.21 -11.56 -27.38
CA THR A 739 -20.14 -12.11 -26.02
C THR A 739 -20.90 -11.22 -25.03
N PHE A 740 -20.68 -9.90 -25.13
CA PHE A 740 -21.34 -8.94 -24.25
C PHE A 740 -22.86 -8.92 -24.42
N LYS A 741 -23.36 -8.91 -25.67
CA LYS A 741 -24.81 -8.93 -25.95
C LYS A 741 -25.46 -10.17 -25.34
N ALA A 742 -24.87 -11.35 -25.54
CA ALA A 742 -25.34 -12.60 -24.96
C ALA A 742 -25.37 -12.55 -23.42
N TRP A 743 -24.31 -12.07 -22.76
CA TRP A 743 -24.28 -11.91 -21.31
C TRP A 743 -25.28 -10.88 -20.78
N ARG A 744 -25.59 -9.82 -21.54
CA ARG A 744 -26.61 -8.83 -21.15
C ARG A 744 -28.03 -9.40 -21.22
N GLU A 745 -28.30 -10.25 -22.22
CA GLU A 745 -29.57 -10.97 -22.34
C GLU A 745 -29.71 -12.04 -21.25
N GLN A 746 -28.63 -12.76 -20.94
CA GLN A 746 -28.59 -13.78 -19.90
C GLN A 746 -28.65 -13.21 -18.47
N TYR A 747 -28.02 -12.05 -18.23
CA TYR A 747 -27.90 -11.43 -16.90
C TYR A 747 -28.34 -9.96 -16.91
N PRO A 748 -29.65 -9.66 -16.90
CA PRO A 748 -30.15 -8.29 -17.06
C PRO A 748 -29.73 -7.29 -15.96
N GLY A 749 -29.33 -7.76 -14.77
CA GLY A 749 -28.77 -6.92 -13.70
C GLY A 749 -27.27 -6.60 -13.83
N MET A 750 -26.53 -7.31 -14.68
CA MET A 750 -25.08 -7.11 -14.89
C MET A 750 -24.70 -5.68 -15.31
N PRO A 751 -25.43 -5.00 -16.22
CA PRO A 751 -25.18 -3.59 -16.57
C PRO A 751 -25.05 -2.63 -15.39
N ALA A 752 -25.93 -2.73 -14.39
CA ALA A 752 -25.93 -1.85 -13.23
C ALA A 752 -24.71 -2.11 -12.33
N LEU A 753 -24.43 -3.39 -12.03
CA LEU A 753 -23.28 -3.81 -11.23
C LEU A 753 -21.96 -3.38 -11.89
N VAL A 754 -21.77 -3.66 -13.18
CA VAL A 754 -20.57 -3.28 -13.93
C VAL A 754 -20.39 -1.76 -13.94
N THR A 755 -21.46 -0.99 -14.12
CA THR A 755 -21.40 0.48 -14.13
C THR A 755 -20.92 1.02 -12.78
N LEU A 756 -21.46 0.49 -11.68
CA LEU A 756 -21.08 0.87 -10.32
C LEU A 756 -19.64 0.48 -10.00
N ILE A 757 -19.22 -0.75 -10.29
CA ILE A 757 -17.85 -1.22 -10.04
C ILE A 757 -16.83 -0.46 -10.90
N LYS A 758 -17.16 -0.16 -12.17
CA LYS A 758 -16.32 0.71 -13.02
C LYS A 758 -16.17 2.10 -12.44
N HIS A 759 -17.24 2.69 -11.90
CA HIS A 759 -17.17 4.03 -11.29
C HIS A 759 -16.36 4.01 -9.98
N PHE A 760 -16.58 3.02 -9.12
CA PHE A 760 -15.80 2.78 -7.90
C PHE A 760 -14.28 2.73 -8.17
N LEU A 761 -13.88 2.02 -9.23
CA LEU A 761 -12.49 1.91 -9.67
C LEU A 761 -11.98 3.20 -10.32
N LEU A 762 -12.81 3.90 -11.10
CA LEU A 762 -12.47 5.17 -11.74
C LEU A 762 -12.13 6.26 -10.72
N MET A 763 -12.95 6.42 -9.67
CA MET A 763 -12.70 7.39 -8.59
C MET A 763 -11.33 7.18 -7.93
N ARG A 764 -10.89 5.92 -7.87
CA ARG A 764 -9.61 5.47 -7.27
C ARG A 764 -8.47 5.34 -8.28
N GLY A 765 -8.73 5.63 -9.56
CA GLY A 765 -7.77 5.47 -10.65
C GLY A 765 -7.34 4.04 -10.97
N LEU A 766 -8.05 3.03 -10.46
CA LEU A 766 -7.74 1.60 -10.60
C LEU A 766 -8.39 0.96 -11.85
N ASN A 767 -8.85 1.76 -12.81
CA ASN A 767 -9.60 1.36 -14.00
C ASN A 767 -8.76 1.16 -15.28
N GLU A 768 -7.43 1.31 -15.20
CA GLU A 768 -6.53 1.30 -16.37
C GLU A 768 -5.37 0.30 -16.21
N PRO A 769 -5.21 -0.72 -17.07
CA PRO A 769 -4.10 -1.67 -16.95
C PRO A 769 -2.69 -1.04 -17.02
N VAL A 770 -2.54 0.15 -17.60
CA VAL A 770 -1.22 0.81 -17.71
C VAL A 770 -0.67 1.34 -16.39
N ASN A 771 -1.53 1.54 -15.38
CA ASN A 771 -1.14 1.84 -13.99
C ASN A 771 -1.35 0.63 -13.06
N GLY A 772 -1.44 -0.58 -13.62
CA GLY A 772 -1.72 -1.82 -12.90
C GLY A 772 -3.18 -2.03 -12.50
N GLY A 773 -4.08 -1.11 -12.85
CA GLY A 773 -5.53 -1.25 -12.67
C GLY A 773 -6.16 -2.39 -13.46
N ILE A 774 -7.48 -2.54 -13.36
CA ILE A 774 -8.26 -3.57 -14.04
C ILE A 774 -9.05 -3.01 -15.22
N GLY A 775 -8.92 -3.64 -16.38
CA GLY A 775 -9.58 -3.20 -17.61
C GLY A 775 -11.09 -3.46 -17.61
N GLY A 776 -11.85 -2.65 -18.35
CA GLY A 776 -13.31 -2.73 -18.37
C GLY A 776 -13.89 -4.09 -18.76
N PHE A 777 -13.25 -4.82 -19.70
CA PHE A 777 -13.67 -6.18 -20.06
C PHE A 777 -13.42 -7.19 -18.93
N SER A 778 -12.31 -7.05 -18.21
CA SER A 778 -11.98 -7.88 -17.05
C SER A 778 -12.97 -7.64 -15.90
N VAL A 779 -13.43 -6.40 -15.68
CA VAL A 779 -14.52 -6.09 -14.73
C VAL A 779 -15.84 -6.77 -15.12
N ILE A 780 -16.21 -6.76 -16.40
CA ILE A 780 -17.39 -7.50 -16.91
C ILE A 780 -17.22 -9.00 -16.63
N CYS A 781 -16.03 -9.56 -16.89
CA CYS A 781 -15.76 -10.98 -16.62
C CYS A 781 -15.85 -11.33 -15.12
N LEU A 782 -15.43 -10.46 -14.20
CA LEU A 782 -15.63 -10.67 -12.75
C LEU A 782 -17.13 -10.71 -12.40
N VAL A 783 -17.91 -9.72 -12.84
CA VAL A 783 -19.36 -9.68 -12.54
C VAL A 783 -20.08 -10.90 -13.15
N VAL A 784 -19.79 -11.23 -14.41
CA VAL A 784 -20.41 -12.40 -15.07
C VAL A 784 -19.93 -13.71 -14.45
N SER A 785 -18.67 -13.85 -14.08
CA SER A 785 -18.16 -15.06 -13.41
C SER A 785 -18.85 -15.29 -12.07
N MET A 786 -19.03 -14.25 -11.26
CA MET A 786 -19.82 -14.33 -10.04
C MET A 786 -21.24 -14.84 -10.33
N LEU A 787 -21.96 -14.18 -11.25
CA LEU A 787 -23.34 -14.55 -11.60
C LEU A 787 -23.45 -15.96 -12.22
N GLN A 788 -22.45 -16.40 -12.98
CA GLN A 788 -22.35 -17.76 -13.51
C GLN A 788 -22.14 -18.81 -12.42
N MET A 789 -21.46 -18.48 -11.33
CA MET A 789 -21.10 -19.41 -10.25
C MET A 789 -22.10 -19.42 -9.08
N MET A 790 -23.04 -18.48 -9.01
CA MET A 790 -24.07 -18.41 -7.97
C MET A 790 -25.22 -19.43 -8.21
N PRO A 791 -25.45 -20.42 -7.31
CA PRO A 791 -26.51 -21.41 -7.47
C PRO A 791 -27.92 -20.80 -7.52
N GLU A 792 -28.17 -19.70 -6.83
CA GLU A 792 -29.47 -19.00 -6.80
C GLU A 792 -29.79 -18.34 -8.15
N VAL A 793 -28.77 -17.89 -8.88
CA VAL A 793 -28.89 -17.36 -10.24
C VAL A 793 -29.07 -18.51 -11.24
N GLN A 794 -28.28 -19.58 -11.13
CA GLN A 794 -28.40 -20.76 -12.00
C GLN A 794 -29.77 -21.45 -11.89
N SER A 795 -30.33 -21.52 -10.68
CA SER A 795 -31.66 -22.11 -10.42
C SER A 795 -32.84 -21.20 -10.79
N GLY A 796 -32.58 -19.95 -11.21
CA GLY A 796 -33.62 -18.95 -11.51
C GLY A 796 -34.35 -18.39 -10.29
N ASN A 797 -33.93 -18.75 -9.07
CA ASN A 797 -34.53 -18.30 -7.81
C ASN A 797 -34.21 -16.84 -7.48
N LEU A 798 -33.18 -16.25 -8.10
CA LEU A 798 -32.75 -14.86 -7.89
C LEU A 798 -32.83 -14.05 -9.20
N ASP A 799 -33.84 -13.18 -9.36
CA ASP A 799 -33.85 -12.21 -10.45
C ASP A 799 -32.79 -11.13 -10.19
N THR A 800 -31.76 -11.13 -11.03
CA THR A 800 -30.63 -10.18 -10.95
C THR A 800 -31.04 -8.70 -11.01
N ARG A 801 -32.21 -8.36 -11.55
CA ARG A 801 -32.72 -6.98 -11.61
C ARG A 801 -33.21 -6.46 -10.26
N HIS A 802 -33.75 -7.33 -9.42
CA HIS A 802 -34.44 -6.98 -8.18
C HIS A 802 -33.58 -7.16 -6.91
N HIS A 803 -32.35 -7.67 -7.06
CA HIS A 803 -31.46 -8.03 -5.95
C HIS A 803 -30.07 -7.37 -6.05
N LEU A 804 -29.96 -6.24 -6.77
CA LEU A 804 -28.68 -5.57 -7.05
C LEU A 804 -27.88 -5.23 -5.79
N GLY A 805 -28.54 -4.86 -4.68
CA GLY A 805 -27.86 -4.56 -3.42
C GLY A 805 -27.18 -5.79 -2.79
N GLN A 806 -27.85 -6.95 -2.81
CA GLN A 806 -27.28 -8.22 -2.35
C GLN A 806 -26.13 -8.67 -3.27
N LEU A 807 -26.31 -8.56 -4.59
CA LEU A 807 -25.30 -8.90 -5.58
C LEU A 807 -24.06 -8.00 -5.48
N LEU A 808 -24.22 -6.72 -5.15
CA LEU A 808 -23.11 -5.79 -4.94
C LEU A 808 -22.29 -6.14 -3.69
N LEU A 809 -22.96 -6.44 -2.57
CA LEU A 809 -22.28 -6.92 -1.36
C LEU A 809 -21.56 -8.24 -1.61
N HIS A 810 -22.22 -9.19 -2.29
CA HIS A 810 -21.60 -10.47 -2.66
C HIS A 810 -20.40 -10.30 -3.58
N PHE A 811 -20.42 -9.36 -4.53
CA PHE A 811 -19.27 -9.05 -5.39
C PHE A 811 -18.06 -8.59 -4.58
N PHE A 812 -18.25 -7.59 -3.71
CA PHE A 812 -17.16 -7.04 -2.90
C PHE A 812 -16.63 -8.05 -1.86
N ASP A 813 -17.50 -8.90 -1.30
CA ASP A 813 -17.09 -9.97 -0.39
C ASP A 813 -16.35 -11.10 -1.11
N LEU A 814 -16.88 -11.56 -2.26
CA LEU A 814 -16.26 -12.61 -3.05
C LEU A 814 -14.86 -12.22 -3.51
N TYR A 815 -14.74 -11.09 -4.22
CA TYR A 815 -13.45 -10.70 -4.79
C TYR A 815 -12.53 -9.97 -3.81
N GLY A 816 -13.06 -9.37 -2.74
CA GLY A 816 -12.27 -8.73 -1.69
C GLY A 816 -11.73 -9.71 -0.64
N ASN A 817 -12.57 -10.64 -0.16
CA ASN A 817 -12.25 -11.45 1.03
C ASN A 817 -12.05 -12.95 0.72
N LYS A 818 -12.74 -13.52 -0.29
CA LYS A 818 -12.84 -14.97 -0.47
C LYS A 818 -12.05 -15.53 -1.66
N PHE A 819 -11.89 -14.76 -2.73
CA PHE A 819 -11.31 -15.24 -3.99
C PHE A 819 -9.78 -15.19 -3.97
N ASN A 820 -9.14 -16.37 -3.93
CA ASN A 820 -7.68 -16.48 -3.99
C ASN A 820 -7.15 -16.28 -5.41
N TYR A 821 -6.99 -15.02 -5.80
CA TYR A 821 -6.45 -14.63 -7.12
C TYR A 821 -5.00 -15.05 -7.36
N GLN A 822 -4.25 -15.51 -6.34
CA GLN A 822 -2.86 -15.98 -6.51
C GLN A 822 -2.85 -17.39 -7.09
N THR A 823 -3.69 -18.29 -6.58
CA THR A 823 -3.71 -19.71 -6.97
C THR A 823 -4.78 -20.06 -7.99
N VAL A 824 -5.84 -19.24 -8.12
CA VAL A 824 -7.01 -19.51 -8.96
C VAL A 824 -7.04 -18.59 -10.19
N ALA A 825 -7.40 -19.17 -11.34
CA ALA A 825 -7.81 -18.49 -12.56
C ALA A 825 -9.32 -18.66 -12.80
N ILE A 826 -9.91 -17.68 -13.46
CA ILE A 826 -11.32 -17.71 -13.87
C ILE A 826 -11.41 -18.21 -15.31
N SER A 827 -12.23 -19.24 -15.54
CA SER A 827 -12.64 -19.67 -16.88
C SER A 827 -14.09 -19.29 -17.10
N MET A 828 -14.36 -18.60 -18.22
CA MET A 828 -15.70 -18.13 -18.58
C MET A 828 -16.49 -19.19 -19.37
N ASN A 829 -15.81 -20.13 -20.03
CA ASN A 829 -16.40 -21.18 -20.86
C ASN A 829 -15.52 -22.46 -20.88
N PRO A 830 -15.97 -23.57 -20.26
CA PRO A 830 -17.12 -23.65 -19.35
C PRO A 830 -16.88 -22.77 -18.10
N PRO A 831 -17.93 -22.21 -17.48
CA PRO A 831 -17.80 -21.37 -16.30
C PRO A 831 -17.27 -22.19 -15.11
N ARG A 832 -16.06 -21.88 -14.65
CA ARG A 832 -15.45 -22.51 -13.46
C ARG A 832 -14.24 -21.74 -12.93
N TYR A 833 -13.93 -21.95 -11.66
CA TYR A 833 -12.64 -21.62 -11.07
C TYR A 833 -11.66 -22.78 -11.28
N ILE A 834 -10.46 -22.48 -11.77
CA ILE A 834 -9.42 -23.47 -12.10
C ILE A 834 -8.13 -23.10 -11.36
N PRO A 835 -7.43 -24.03 -10.70
CA PRO A 835 -6.08 -23.78 -10.22
C PRO A 835 -5.13 -23.42 -11.37
N LYS A 836 -4.32 -22.36 -11.22
CA LYS A 836 -3.44 -21.84 -12.30
C LYS A 836 -2.51 -22.89 -12.90
N HIS A 837 -2.01 -23.83 -12.09
CA HIS A 837 -1.15 -24.92 -12.56
C HIS A 837 -1.84 -25.87 -13.57
N GLN A 838 -3.17 -25.82 -13.69
CA GLN A 838 -3.95 -26.61 -14.67
C GLN A 838 -4.27 -25.82 -15.95
N VAL A 839 -3.91 -24.54 -16.02
CA VAL A 839 -4.13 -23.70 -17.20
C VAL A 839 -2.93 -23.88 -18.14
N THR A 840 -3.13 -24.64 -19.21
CA THR A 840 -2.10 -24.96 -20.22
C THR A 840 -2.16 -24.08 -21.46
N THR A 841 -3.18 -23.21 -21.58
CA THR A 841 -3.41 -22.41 -22.79
C THR A 841 -2.49 -21.19 -22.94
N PHE A 842 -1.87 -20.74 -21.84
CA PHE A 842 -0.84 -19.70 -21.82
C PHE A 842 0.06 -19.85 -20.59
N ALA A 843 1.28 -19.31 -20.67
CA ALA A 843 2.25 -19.36 -19.57
C ALA A 843 2.16 -18.13 -18.65
N TYR A 844 2.13 -18.34 -17.35
CA TYR A 844 2.16 -17.28 -16.34
C TYR A 844 3.55 -16.66 -16.21
N LYS A 845 3.64 -15.34 -16.39
CA LYS A 845 4.84 -14.55 -16.04
C LYS A 845 4.94 -14.25 -14.55
N ASP A 846 3.79 -14.19 -13.89
CA ASP A 846 3.63 -13.76 -12.51
C ASP A 846 2.34 -14.38 -11.97
N HIS A 847 2.48 -15.30 -11.00
CA HIS A 847 1.34 -16.00 -10.42
C HIS A 847 0.57 -15.12 -9.42
N ASN A 848 1.10 -13.97 -9.00
CA ASN A 848 0.43 -13.06 -8.06
C ASN A 848 -0.54 -12.08 -8.74
N ARG A 849 -0.88 -12.29 -10.02
CA ARG A 849 -1.85 -11.46 -10.77
C ARG A 849 -3.22 -12.11 -10.85
N LEU A 850 -4.27 -11.30 -11.00
CA LEU A 850 -5.57 -11.80 -11.44
C LEU A 850 -5.41 -12.52 -12.79
N SER A 851 -6.06 -13.67 -12.94
CA SER A 851 -6.07 -14.42 -14.20
C SER A 851 -7.49 -14.73 -14.62
N ILE A 852 -7.84 -14.32 -15.84
CA ILE A 852 -9.13 -14.54 -16.47
C ILE A 852 -8.85 -15.00 -17.90
N ILE A 853 -9.23 -16.24 -18.20
CA ILE A 853 -9.09 -16.83 -19.53
C ILE A 853 -10.09 -16.15 -20.46
N ASP A 854 -9.59 -15.54 -21.54
CA ASP A 854 -10.41 -14.81 -22.51
C ASP A 854 -11.44 -15.75 -23.17
N PRO A 855 -12.76 -15.50 -23.06
CA PRO A 855 -13.79 -16.34 -23.68
C PRO A 855 -13.69 -16.38 -25.21
N ASN A 856 -13.08 -15.36 -25.83
CA ASN A 856 -12.96 -15.23 -27.28
C ASN A 856 -11.58 -15.66 -27.80
N ASN A 857 -10.61 -15.87 -26.92
CA ASN A 857 -9.27 -16.35 -27.27
C ASN A 857 -8.59 -17.07 -26.09
N PRO A 858 -8.84 -18.36 -25.86
CA PRO A 858 -8.31 -19.08 -24.69
C PRO A 858 -6.79 -19.02 -24.48
N SER A 859 -6.01 -18.65 -25.50
CA SER A 859 -4.55 -18.41 -25.40
C SER A 859 -4.15 -17.05 -24.78
N ASN A 860 -5.12 -16.28 -24.29
CA ASN A 860 -4.94 -14.93 -23.76
C ASN A 860 -5.51 -14.79 -22.33
N ASP A 861 -4.78 -14.07 -21.47
CA ASP A 861 -5.24 -13.65 -20.15
C ASP A 861 -5.70 -12.19 -20.21
N VAL A 862 -7.00 -11.93 -20.05
CA VAL A 862 -7.55 -10.56 -20.16
C VAL A 862 -7.23 -9.67 -18.95
N SER A 863 -6.66 -10.23 -17.89
CA SER A 863 -6.23 -9.53 -16.68
C SER A 863 -4.71 -9.52 -16.48
N GLY A 864 -3.92 -10.09 -17.39
CA GLY A 864 -2.45 -10.15 -17.24
C GLY A 864 -1.72 -8.80 -17.12
N GLY A 865 -2.38 -7.70 -17.53
CA GLY A 865 -1.91 -6.33 -17.33
C GLY A 865 -2.13 -5.75 -15.92
N SER A 866 -3.01 -6.35 -15.11
CA SER A 866 -3.40 -5.85 -13.79
C SER A 866 -2.38 -6.22 -12.71
N SER A 867 -1.23 -5.54 -12.71
CA SER A 867 -0.16 -5.73 -11.73
C SER A 867 -0.50 -5.26 -10.31
N ASN A 868 -1.52 -4.41 -10.13
CA ASN A 868 -1.90 -3.83 -8.84
C ASN A 868 -3.13 -4.53 -8.22
N VAL A 869 -3.33 -5.82 -8.52
CA VAL A 869 -4.50 -6.59 -8.09
C VAL A 869 -4.67 -6.65 -6.57
N SER A 870 -3.58 -6.71 -5.80
CA SER A 870 -3.63 -6.72 -4.32
C SER A 870 -4.35 -5.49 -3.77
N THR A 871 -4.03 -4.31 -4.31
CA THR A 871 -4.66 -3.04 -3.96
C THR A 871 -6.14 -3.04 -4.37
N ILE A 872 -6.47 -3.55 -5.56
CA ILE A 872 -7.86 -3.67 -6.04
C ILE A 872 -8.70 -4.55 -5.09
N MET A 873 -8.21 -5.74 -4.73
CA MET A 873 -8.93 -6.63 -3.81
C MET A 873 -9.03 -6.04 -2.40
N SER A 874 -7.99 -5.38 -1.90
CA SER A 874 -8.03 -4.65 -0.62
C SER A 874 -9.09 -3.54 -0.61
N HIS A 875 -9.25 -2.80 -1.71
CA HIS A 875 -10.33 -1.81 -1.85
C HIS A 875 -11.72 -2.46 -1.96
N PHE A 876 -11.85 -3.64 -2.59
CA PHE A 876 -13.11 -4.41 -2.57
C PHE A 876 -13.45 -4.91 -1.16
N ALA A 877 -12.49 -5.46 -0.42
CA ALA A 877 -12.66 -5.87 0.98
C ALA A 877 -13.08 -4.69 1.87
N ARG A 878 -12.43 -3.54 1.67
CA ARG A 878 -12.78 -2.27 2.34
C ARG A 878 -14.20 -1.81 2.00
N ALA A 879 -14.59 -1.85 0.73
CA ALA A 879 -15.94 -1.48 0.28
C ALA A 879 -17.02 -2.37 0.89
N HIS A 880 -16.80 -3.69 0.95
CA HIS A 880 -17.71 -4.62 1.63
C HIS A 880 -17.90 -4.23 3.11
N ARG A 881 -16.79 -3.97 3.82
CA ARG A 881 -16.80 -3.57 5.23
C ARG A 881 -17.49 -2.22 5.46
N GLU A 882 -17.18 -1.21 4.64
CA GLU A 882 -17.75 0.14 4.76
C GLU A 882 -19.26 0.15 4.47
N LEU A 883 -19.71 -0.54 3.41
CA LEU A 883 -21.14 -0.72 3.12
C LEU A 883 -21.86 -1.45 4.26
N THR A 884 -21.32 -2.58 4.73
CA THR A 884 -21.94 -3.38 5.80
C THR A 884 -22.06 -2.56 7.08
N GLN A 885 -20.98 -1.87 7.49
CA GLN A 885 -21.01 -1.00 8.67
C GLN A 885 -21.98 0.18 8.50
N ARG A 886 -22.02 0.82 7.34
CA ARG A 886 -22.95 1.92 7.04
C ARG A 886 -24.40 1.44 7.12
N MET A 887 -24.71 0.27 6.58
CA MET A 887 -26.03 -0.37 6.69
C MET A 887 -26.40 -0.69 8.14
N THR A 888 -25.47 -1.23 8.94
CA THR A 888 -25.72 -1.53 10.36
C THR A 888 -25.99 -0.25 11.16
N ARG A 889 -25.19 0.81 10.98
CA ARG A 889 -25.41 2.10 11.64
C ARG A 889 -26.76 2.71 11.25
N LEU A 890 -27.07 2.75 9.95
CA LEU A 890 -28.36 3.27 9.46
C LEU A 890 -29.58 2.42 9.85
N ALA A 891 -29.40 1.15 10.20
CA ALA A 891 -30.47 0.31 10.76
C ALA A 891 -30.82 0.66 12.22
N GLN A 892 -29.87 1.23 12.96
CA GLN A 892 -29.99 1.60 14.38
C GLN A 892 -30.29 3.10 14.59
N ASP A 893 -30.02 3.93 13.58
CA ASP A 893 -30.23 5.38 13.60
C ASP A 893 -31.73 5.72 13.55
N GLU A 894 -32.21 6.63 14.40
CA GLU A 894 -33.59 7.10 14.37
C GLU A 894 -33.80 8.16 13.26
N ASN A 895 -32.78 8.94 12.94
CA ASN A 895 -32.83 10.01 11.94
C ASN A 895 -32.20 9.57 10.61
N ARG A 896 -32.87 8.64 9.92
CA ARG A 896 -32.38 7.99 8.69
C ARG A 896 -32.59 8.81 7.41
N LYS A 897 -33.38 9.88 7.48
CA LYS A 897 -33.85 10.65 6.32
C LYS A 897 -32.70 11.42 5.66
N GLY A 898 -32.62 11.37 4.33
CA GLY A 898 -31.60 12.07 3.54
C GLY A 898 -30.19 11.51 3.66
N LYS A 899 -30.01 10.32 4.24
CA LYS A 899 -28.71 9.64 4.34
C LYS A 899 -28.56 8.60 3.22
N SER A 900 -27.36 8.52 2.65
CA SER A 900 -27.01 7.54 1.61
C SER A 900 -26.30 6.32 2.20
N ILE A 901 -26.47 5.14 1.61
CA ILE A 901 -25.64 3.96 1.88
C ILE A 901 -24.41 3.98 0.96
N LEU A 902 -24.55 4.36 -0.32
CA LEU A 902 -23.46 4.34 -1.31
C LEU A 902 -22.42 5.47 -1.11
N GLU A 903 -22.74 6.52 -0.37
CA GLU A 903 -21.85 7.66 -0.02
C GLU A 903 -20.47 7.21 0.43
N VAL A 904 -20.38 6.18 1.28
CA VAL A 904 -19.11 5.72 1.86
C VAL A 904 -18.14 5.14 0.81
N ILE A 905 -18.63 4.74 -0.38
CA ILE A 905 -17.79 4.18 -1.45
C ILE A 905 -17.80 5.00 -2.75
N LEU A 906 -18.84 5.81 -3.00
CA LEU A 906 -19.10 6.57 -4.22
C LEU A 906 -19.37 8.07 -3.99
N GLY A 907 -19.39 8.56 -2.75
CA GLY A 907 -19.57 9.98 -2.45
C GLY A 907 -18.41 10.81 -2.99
N GLY A 908 -18.71 11.90 -3.72
CA GLY A 908 -17.68 12.69 -4.39
C GLY A 908 -18.21 13.78 -5.32
N ASN A 909 -17.33 14.43 -6.07
CA ASN A 909 -17.70 15.49 -7.02
C ASN A 909 -18.08 14.92 -8.41
N TYR A 910 -19.30 15.20 -8.84
CA TYR A 910 -19.86 14.75 -10.14
C TYR A 910 -20.07 15.87 -11.16
N SER A 911 -19.62 17.09 -10.87
CA SER A 911 -19.80 18.28 -11.72
C SER A 911 -19.37 18.05 -13.17
N SER A 912 -18.28 17.30 -13.40
CA SER A 912 -17.77 16.95 -14.73
C SER A 912 -18.79 16.20 -15.59
N PHE A 913 -19.57 15.29 -15.00
CA PHE A 913 -20.65 14.56 -15.70
C PHE A 913 -21.79 15.50 -16.08
N GLU A 914 -22.19 16.40 -15.18
CA GLU A 914 -23.26 17.36 -15.45
C GLU A 914 -22.88 18.37 -16.54
N ILE A 915 -21.66 18.93 -16.44
CA ILE A 915 -21.14 19.93 -17.38
C ILE A 915 -21.09 19.34 -18.80
N GLN A 916 -20.53 18.13 -18.96
CA GLN A 916 -20.46 17.48 -20.26
C GLN A 916 -21.85 17.13 -20.80
N ARG A 917 -22.76 16.61 -19.97
CA ARG A 917 -24.13 16.31 -20.38
C ARG A 917 -24.88 17.56 -20.82
N ARG A 918 -24.79 18.67 -20.07
CA ARG A 918 -25.39 19.97 -20.46
C ARG A 918 -24.86 20.44 -21.82
N TYR A 919 -23.56 20.30 -22.07
CA TYR A 919 -22.94 20.67 -23.35
C TYR A 919 -23.43 19.79 -24.52
N LEU A 920 -23.42 18.46 -24.35
CA LEU A 920 -23.93 17.52 -25.36
C LEU A 920 -25.45 17.72 -25.60
N GLU A 921 -26.23 18.03 -24.57
CA GLU A 921 -27.66 18.30 -24.69
C GLU A 921 -27.94 19.59 -25.50
N GLN A 922 -27.14 20.64 -25.30
CA GLN A 922 -27.20 21.86 -26.11
C GLN A 922 -26.87 21.57 -27.58
N LEU A 923 -25.78 20.84 -27.85
CA LEU A 923 -25.40 20.42 -29.22
C LEU A 923 -26.48 19.58 -29.91
N ALA A 924 -27.14 18.69 -29.17
CA ALA A 924 -28.26 17.90 -29.68
C ALA A 924 -29.44 18.81 -30.10
N LYS A 925 -29.85 19.73 -29.21
CA LYS A 925 -30.93 20.71 -29.47
C LYS A 925 -30.61 21.64 -30.65
N GLU A 926 -29.35 22.05 -30.83
CA GLU A 926 -28.92 22.82 -32.00
C GLU A 926 -28.92 22.01 -33.29
N GLY A 927 -28.51 20.73 -33.22
CA GLY A 927 -28.55 19.81 -34.36
C GLY A 927 -29.98 19.55 -34.86
N ASP A 928 -30.93 19.40 -33.94
CA ASP A 928 -32.33 19.14 -34.27
C ASP A 928 -33.02 20.40 -34.85
N ARG A 929 -32.72 21.59 -34.34
CA ARG A 929 -33.15 22.88 -34.92
C ARG A 929 -32.66 23.12 -36.35
N ARG A 930 -31.59 22.44 -36.80
CA ARG A 930 -31.10 22.49 -38.19
C ARG A 930 -31.72 21.42 -39.10
N LYS A 931 -32.44 20.44 -38.54
CA LYS A 931 -33.10 19.35 -39.27
C LYS A 931 -34.61 19.57 -39.47
N ASP A 932 -35.21 20.50 -38.74
CA ASP A 932 -36.63 20.90 -38.89
C ASP A 932 -36.80 22.00 -39.97
N PRO A 933 -37.47 21.73 -41.11
CA PRO A 933 -37.63 22.71 -42.19
C PRO A 933 -38.66 23.81 -41.90
N ASP A 934 -39.59 23.61 -40.96
CA ASP A 934 -40.76 24.49 -40.79
C ASP A 934 -40.55 25.60 -39.73
N HIS A 935 -39.49 25.53 -38.92
CA HIS A 935 -39.23 26.52 -37.88
C HIS A 935 -38.57 27.82 -38.40
N ARG A 936 -39.28 28.57 -39.24
CA ARG A 936 -38.90 29.95 -39.60
C ARG A 936 -39.08 30.88 -38.39
N PRO A 937 -38.02 31.55 -37.89
CA PRO A 937 -38.18 32.55 -36.84
C PRO A 937 -38.94 33.78 -37.37
N ALA A 938 -39.92 34.24 -36.59
CA ALA A 938 -40.72 35.41 -36.94
C ALA A 938 -39.86 36.67 -37.04
N ARG A 939 -40.02 37.43 -38.13
CA ARG A 939 -39.36 38.74 -38.31
C ARG A 939 -39.98 39.78 -37.37
N GLN A 940 -39.39 39.95 -36.19
CA GLN A 940 -39.29 41.26 -35.53
C GLN A 940 -37.97 41.88 -36.02
N GLY A 941 -37.87 43.14 -36.44
CA GLY A 941 -38.71 44.30 -36.17
C GLY A 941 -37.75 45.49 -36.09
N SER A 942 -37.26 45.96 -37.25
CA SER A 942 -36.21 46.98 -37.34
C SER A 942 -36.69 48.33 -36.81
N ARG A 943 -35.96 48.89 -35.83
CA ARG A 943 -36.16 50.25 -35.31
C ARG A 943 -35.58 51.32 -36.26
N PRO A 944 -36.04 52.59 -36.17
CA PRO A 944 -36.21 53.43 -37.34
C PRO A 944 -34.99 54.28 -37.72
N ALA A 945 -34.87 54.56 -39.01
CA ALA A 945 -34.25 55.77 -39.54
C ALA A 945 -35.37 56.73 -39.99
N GLY A 946 -35.17 58.03 -39.81
CA GLY A 946 -36.24 59.02 -39.94
C GLY A 946 -36.42 59.63 -41.34
N GLN A 947 -37.35 60.59 -41.35
CA GLN A 947 -37.65 61.56 -42.40
C GLN A 947 -38.58 61.13 -43.56
N GLN A 948 -39.72 61.83 -43.54
CA GLN A 948 -40.82 61.99 -44.48
C GLN A 948 -40.41 62.59 -45.86
N PRO A 949 -41.35 62.76 -46.83
CA PRO A 949 -42.56 61.99 -47.14
C PRO A 949 -42.79 61.77 -48.66
N SER A 950 -43.95 61.19 -48.99
CA SER A 950 -44.90 61.66 -50.03
C SER A 950 -45.04 60.93 -51.38
N HIS A 951 -46.27 61.08 -51.91
CA HIS A 951 -46.82 60.78 -53.24
C HIS A 951 -47.19 59.35 -53.68
N GLN A 952 -48.52 59.13 -53.61
CA GLN A 952 -49.42 58.61 -54.68
C GLN A 952 -49.09 57.24 -55.31
N ARG A 953 -49.92 56.22 -55.07
CA ARG A 953 -51.24 55.94 -55.71
C ARG A 953 -51.17 55.60 -57.21
N ALA A 954 -51.55 54.35 -57.50
CA ALA A 954 -52.18 53.84 -58.73
C ALA A 954 -51.35 53.92 -60.02
N TYR A 955 -51.28 52.86 -60.83
CA TYR A 955 -52.47 52.35 -61.54
C TYR A 955 -52.46 50.83 -61.80
N GLN A 956 -53.66 50.28 -61.99
CA GLN A 956 -53.90 48.96 -62.61
C GLN A 956 -53.57 49.10 -64.13
N GLU A 957 -53.15 48.07 -64.86
CA GLU A 957 -54.01 46.97 -65.33
C GLU A 957 -53.24 45.89 -66.13
N ARG A 958 -53.81 44.69 -66.12
CA ARG A 958 -53.95 43.69 -67.22
C ARG A 958 -52.74 43.17 -68.03
N ASN A 959 -52.66 41.84 -67.99
CA ASN A 959 -52.52 40.90 -69.12
C ASN A 959 -51.24 40.89 -69.99
N GLY A 960 -50.57 39.73 -69.93
CA GLY A 960 -50.64 38.81 -71.08
C GLY A 960 -49.32 38.38 -71.73
N GLY A 961 -49.09 37.04 -71.79
CA GLY A 961 -48.07 36.39 -72.62
C GLY A 961 -46.61 36.57 -72.16
N GLY A 962 -45.76 35.56 -72.00
CA GLY A 962 -45.89 34.13 -72.30
C GLY A 962 -45.21 33.72 -73.60
N ARG A 963 -43.95 33.24 -73.53
CA ARG A 963 -43.32 32.17 -74.35
C ARG A 963 -41.80 32.05 -74.10
N GLY A 964 -41.22 30.87 -74.37
CA GLY A 964 -39.76 30.63 -74.43
C GLY A 964 -39.19 29.76 -73.31
N ARG A 965 -39.57 28.47 -73.20
CA ARG A 965 -38.68 27.32 -73.57
C ARG A 965 -37.19 27.56 -73.27
N ARG A 966 -36.59 27.01 -72.20
CA ARG A 966 -36.28 25.57 -71.94
C ARG A 966 -35.67 24.81 -73.12
N ARG A 967 -34.38 24.49 -73.02
CA ARG A 967 -33.78 23.17 -73.31
C ARG A 967 -32.49 22.99 -72.50
N ALA A 968 -32.16 21.71 -72.25
CA ALA A 968 -30.94 21.07 -71.69
C ALA A 968 -29.73 21.97 -71.31
N SER A 969 -28.99 21.65 -70.24
CA SER A 969 -28.70 20.28 -69.73
C SER A 969 -28.78 20.18 -68.21
#